data_AF-A0A124BYN9-F1
#
_entry.id   AF-A0A124BYN9-F1
#
_cell.length_a   1.000
_cell.length_b   1.000
_cell.length_c   1.000
_cell.angle_alpha   90.00
_cell.angle_beta   90.00
_cell.angle_gamma   90.00
#
_symmetry.space_group_name_H-M   'P 1'
#
loop_
_entity.id
_entity.type
_entity.pdbx_description
1 polymer ?
#
loop_
_entity_poly.entity_id
_entity_poly.type
_entity_poly.pdbx_seq_one_letter_code
_entity_poly.pdbx_strand_id
1 'polypeptide(L)'
;MKLFNLLVSFLCMVTSASCGAADTDKFERYRSLSRSAPIELTDSSYEDITSKPRDYHVAVLLTAADARYGCILCREFQPEWELIARSWNKGSKPDGLQMLFGTLDFSDGKGTFQKLMLQTAPVLLVFPPTVGPFAKIDDAPLRFDFSGPISAEQLYTWMNRQLPEGPKPPLVRPINYMRLVSGITILMGAVTLFTVLSPYVLPIVRNRNLWAAFSLIAILLFTSGHMFNHIRKVPYVAGDGRGGISYFAGGFSNQFGMETQIVAAIYAVLSFATIALAMKVPRIADNKAQQVAVIIWGSVLLDKRAIDARGLYPVYMSAVDENVSAMLASSASGTTMMIIVQLASRIFTFTANQLVLRSLPPAIMGVASQLELYFISILFFSRESIRMAIQRQPLQLKPLTTYSHKDSTGAAPKRSNDVSEARTIASQSVVNMSYLSLALGFLFALAFAASYVQLASREVSELPYYYASVIITSIASLMELSTEPFFTVVQQYMLHRQRAVVEMSAAFVKSLTTCLACAWASRAGHSIGVLPFSIGYLCYSSTLICGYMLALSGITDTQKFSMLPTKIKSRDRSEYFMGRFSWPMIGLSTNVFFQSMIKHLLTQGDSMMLATMTSLEDQGIYALASNYGGLLARVFFQPIEESSRTLFSSLLNSGGSGHLRVKNIDAAKTQLTEVLHAYSLMAIVGFPLGPVLAPQLLRLLGGRIWASPKISSLLSLYCYYIPFLAFNGISEAFVSSAANSAELRRQAVWMGVFSACFASAAYLFLKVGALGAHGMVYANIVNMAVRIIWSFSFIRKFMSRHGSGMAIAEFSPRPLTCIASVTMSIVLTSKGLYALDIYSTRDALIFGAMYILLVSYLERKSLFIYYTKARELVKCKTSRTPKSKGE
;
A
#
# COMPACT_ATOMS: atom_id res chain seq x y z
N MET A 1 1.81 43.83 -15.74
CA MET A 1 1.47 42.54 -16.42
C MET A 1 0.16 41.91 -15.91
N LYS A 2 -0.95 42.66 -15.79
CA LYS A 2 -2.31 42.09 -15.52
C LYS A 2 -3.33 42.40 -16.62
N LEU A 3 -3.09 43.45 -17.42
CA LEU A 3 -3.97 43.86 -18.53
C LEU A 3 -3.92 42.88 -19.72
N PHE A 4 -2.75 42.29 -20.01
CA PHE A 4 -2.53 41.36 -21.12
C PHE A 4 -3.37 40.07 -20.99
N ASN A 5 -3.46 39.50 -19.78
CA ASN A 5 -4.24 38.28 -19.53
C ASN A 5 -5.76 38.50 -19.62
N LEU A 6 -6.25 39.73 -19.38
CA LEU A 6 -7.65 40.09 -19.58
C LEU A 6 -7.98 40.26 -21.07
N LEU A 7 -7.08 40.89 -21.84
CA LEU A 7 -7.22 41.07 -23.29
C LEU A 7 -7.23 39.73 -24.05
N VAL A 8 -6.37 38.78 -23.67
CA VAL A 8 -6.38 37.41 -24.23
C VAL A 8 -7.68 36.66 -23.89
N SER A 9 -8.22 36.83 -22.67
CA SER A 9 -9.48 36.18 -22.28
C SER A 9 -10.72 36.77 -22.98
N PHE A 10 -10.67 38.03 -23.43
CA PHE A 10 -11.77 38.67 -24.16
C PHE A 10 -11.73 38.33 -25.67
N LEU A 11 -10.53 38.25 -26.27
CA LEU A 11 -10.38 37.82 -27.68
C LEU A 11 -10.84 36.37 -27.92
N CYS A 12 -10.74 35.49 -26.91
CA CYS A 12 -11.24 34.12 -27.00
C CYS A 12 -12.76 33.97 -26.81
N MET A 13 -13.50 35.03 -26.47
CA MET A 13 -14.97 34.97 -26.31
C MET A 13 -15.75 35.50 -27.52
N VAL A 14 -15.09 36.15 -28.49
CA VAL A 14 -15.77 36.76 -29.66
C VAL A 14 -15.67 35.88 -30.93
N THR A 15 -14.89 34.79 -30.91
CA THR A 15 -14.69 33.87 -32.05
C THR A 15 -15.54 32.59 -32.00
N SER A 16 -16.54 32.51 -31.13
CA SER A 16 -17.44 31.34 -30.98
C SER A 16 -18.91 31.63 -31.33
N ALA A 17 -19.21 32.77 -31.95
CA ALA A 17 -20.57 33.20 -32.30
C ALA A 17 -20.73 33.63 -33.77
N SER A 18 -20.26 32.81 -34.72
CA SER A 18 -20.66 32.86 -36.14
C SER A 18 -20.16 31.63 -36.91
N CYS A 19 -20.91 30.53 -36.82
CA CYS A 19 -20.94 29.50 -37.87
C CYS A 19 -22.36 28.93 -37.88
N GLY A 20 -23.18 29.39 -38.83
CA GLY A 20 -24.42 28.71 -39.15
C GLY A 20 -24.12 27.28 -39.63
N ALA A 21 -25.05 26.36 -39.39
CA ALA A 21 -24.93 25.00 -39.89
C ALA A 21 -25.03 25.00 -41.43
N ALA A 22 -23.88 25.12 -42.09
CA ALA A 22 -23.72 24.59 -43.44
C ALA A 22 -23.78 23.06 -43.36
N ASP A 23 -24.35 22.44 -44.40
CA ASP A 23 -24.55 21.00 -44.47
C ASP A 23 -23.19 20.31 -44.71
N THR A 24 -22.43 20.11 -43.64
CA THR A 24 -21.08 19.53 -43.70
C THR A 24 -21.16 18.06 -44.04
N ASP A 25 -20.42 17.65 -45.07
CA ASP A 25 -20.33 16.26 -45.49
C ASP A 25 -20.00 15.34 -44.30
N LYS A 26 -20.72 14.22 -44.23
CA LYS A 26 -20.79 13.31 -43.08
C LYS A 26 -19.42 12.79 -42.69
N PHE A 27 -18.55 12.57 -43.67
CA PHE A 27 -17.17 12.17 -43.47
C PHE A 27 -16.34 13.22 -42.70
N GLU A 28 -16.44 14.51 -43.04
CA GLU A 28 -15.63 15.56 -42.44
C GLU A 28 -15.93 15.74 -40.95
N ARG A 29 -17.22 15.68 -40.59
CA ARG A 29 -17.69 15.72 -39.20
C ARG A 29 -17.00 14.66 -38.34
N TYR A 30 -17.02 13.39 -38.77
CA TYR A 30 -16.40 12.30 -38.02
C TYR A 30 -14.86 12.29 -38.13
N ARG A 31 -14.29 12.73 -39.26
CA ARG A 31 -12.84 12.92 -39.43
C ARG A 31 -12.27 13.92 -38.43
N SER A 32 -13.02 14.97 -38.08
CA SER A 32 -12.60 15.96 -37.08
C SER A 32 -12.39 15.36 -35.67
N LEU A 33 -13.16 14.33 -35.32
CA LEU A 33 -13.12 13.62 -34.04
C LEU A 33 -11.99 12.58 -33.97
N SER A 34 -11.56 12.02 -35.10
CA SER A 34 -10.59 10.90 -35.16
C SER A 34 -9.11 11.31 -35.11
N ARG A 35 -8.78 12.60 -34.90
CA ARG A 35 -7.41 13.16 -35.11
C ARG A 35 -6.26 12.38 -34.46
N SER A 36 -6.46 11.83 -33.26
CA SER A 36 -5.40 11.13 -32.50
C SER A 36 -5.86 9.85 -31.81
N ALA A 37 -7.08 9.38 -32.08
CA ALA A 37 -7.68 8.19 -31.51
C ALA A 37 -8.80 7.65 -32.43
N PRO A 38 -9.19 6.37 -32.29
CA PRO A 38 -10.47 5.90 -32.81
C PRO A 38 -11.63 6.73 -32.24
N ILE A 39 -12.69 6.91 -33.01
CA ILE A 39 -13.92 7.60 -32.61
C ILE A 39 -14.66 6.73 -31.58
N GLU A 40 -14.94 7.26 -30.39
CA GLU A 40 -15.84 6.59 -29.44
C GLU A 40 -17.28 6.70 -29.97
N LEU A 41 -17.93 5.56 -30.19
CA LEU A 41 -19.27 5.45 -30.73
C LEU A 41 -20.27 5.05 -29.63
N THR A 42 -21.47 5.62 -29.72
CA THR A 42 -22.71 5.18 -29.08
C THR A 42 -23.64 4.50 -30.09
N ASP A 43 -24.68 3.80 -29.63
CA ASP A 43 -25.71 3.17 -30.49
C ASP A 43 -26.21 4.07 -31.65
N SER A 44 -26.56 5.34 -31.38
CA SER A 44 -27.06 6.25 -32.43
C SER A 44 -25.98 6.71 -33.42
N SER A 45 -24.75 6.95 -32.95
CA SER A 45 -23.63 7.31 -33.82
C SER A 45 -23.11 6.14 -34.64
N TYR A 46 -23.29 4.90 -34.16
CA TYR A 46 -22.99 3.69 -34.91
C TYR A 46 -23.96 3.53 -36.09
N GLU A 47 -25.27 3.72 -35.85
CA GLU A 47 -26.29 3.70 -36.92
C GLU A 47 -26.07 4.85 -37.91
N ASP A 48 -25.72 6.05 -37.44
CA ASP A 48 -25.36 7.16 -38.33
C ASP A 48 -24.11 6.81 -39.17
N ILE A 49 -22.95 6.54 -38.56
CA ILE A 49 -21.70 6.31 -39.33
C ILE A 49 -21.78 5.09 -40.27
N THR A 50 -22.67 4.12 -40.01
CA THR A 50 -22.88 2.93 -40.86
C THR A 50 -24.08 2.99 -41.81
N SER A 51 -24.97 3.98 -41.72
CA SER A 51 -26.12 4.11 -42.64
C SER A 51 -25.71 4.46 -44.08
N LYS A 52 -26.48 3.97 -45.07
CA LYS A 52 -26.30 4.24 -46.51
C LYS A 52 -26.98 5.57 -46.88
N PRO A 53 -26.48 6.35 -47.86
CA PRO A 53 -25.27 6.14 -48.66
C PRO A 53 -23.98 6.56 -47.93
N ARG A 54 -22.86 5.92 -48.29
CA ARG A 54 -21.48 6.20 -47.82
C ARG A 54 -20.49 6.14 -48.99
N ASP A 55 -19.55 7.06 -49.01
CA ASP A 55 -18.39 7.14 -49.92
C ASP A 55 -17.06 6.74 -49.23
N TYR A 56 -17.07 6.54 -47.91
CA TYR A 56 -15.91 6.16 -47.08
C TYR A 56 -15.99 4.74 -46.52
N HIS A 57 -14.81 4.15 -46.23
CA HIS A 57 -14.68 2.93 -45.42
C HIS A 57 -14.83 3.23 -43.92
N VAL A 58 -15.43 2.30 -43.16
CA VAL A 58 -15.49 2.38 -41.69
C VAL A 58 -15.00 1.08 -41.09
N ALA A 59 -14.06 1.14 -40.15
CA ALA A 59 -13.67 0.01 -39.32
C ALA A 59 -14.12 0.26 -37.87
N VAL A 60 -15.06 -0.52 -37.35
CA VAL A 60 -15.58 -0.41 -35.98
C VAL A 60 -15.14 -1.61 -35.14
N LEU A 61 -14.38 -1.35 -34.09
CA LEU A 61 -14.08 -2.33 -33.06
C LEU A 61 -15.20 -2.34 -32.01
N LEU A 62 -15.97 -3.42 -31.96
CA LEU A 62 -16.92 -3.68 -30.90
C LEU A 62 -16.18 -4.34 -29.74
N THR A 63 -16.17 -3.71 -28.57
CA THR A 63 -15.32 -4.08 -27.42
C THR A 63 -16.09 -4.03 -26.09
N ALA A 64 -15.50 -4.56 -25.03
CA ALA A 64 -16.01 -4.50 -23.67
C ALA A 64 -14.85 -4.27 -22.70
N ALA A 65 -14.23 -3.09 -22.80
CA ALA A 65 -12.97 -2.77 -22.13
C ALA A 65 -13.13 -2.46 -20.63
N ASP A 66 -14.35 -2.17 -20.17
CA ASP A 66 -14.64 -1.95 -18.75
C ASP A 66 -14.35 -3.21 -17.92
N ALA A 67 -13.63 -3.02 -16.80
CA ALA A 67 -13.28 -4.09 -15.87
C ALA A 67 -14.50 -4.85 -15.32
N ARG A 68 -15.69 -4.24 -15.31
CA ARG A 68 -16.97 -4.86 -14.94
C ARG A 68 -17.33 -6.09 -15.80
N TYR A 69 -16.85 -6.16 -17.05
CA TYR A 69 -17.15 -7.25 -17.98
C TYR A 69 -16.07 -8.35 -18.03
N GLY A 70 -14.93 -8.16 -17.36
CA GLY A 70 -13.86 -9.17 -17.27
C GLY A 70 -13.14 -9.50 -18.58
N CYS A 71 -13.39 -8.80 -19.69
CA CYS A 71 -12.77 -9.08 -20.98
C CYS A 71 -11.28 -8.67 -20.98
N ILE A 72 -10.39 -9.63 -20.75
CA ILE A 72 -8.93 -9.42 -20.79
C ILE A 72 -8.49 -9.03 -22.22
N LEU A 73 -8.99 -9.76 -23.22
CA LEU A 73 -8.61 -9.58 -24.63
C LEU A 73 -8.95 -8.17 -25.14
N CYS A 74 -10.12 -7.65 -24.76
CA CYS A 74 -10.55 -6.27 -25.05
C CYS A 74 -9.54 -5.25 -24.51
N ARG A 75 -9.05 -5.44 -23.28
CA ARG A 75 -8.14 -4.50 -22.60
C ARG A 75 -6.70 -4.58 -23.10
N GLU A 76 -6.25 -5.76 -23.51
CA GLU A 76 -4.92 -5.95 -24.12
C GLU A 76 -4.89 -5.44 -25.56
N PHE A 77 -5.98 -5.57 -26.31
CA PHE A 77 -6.04 -5.14 -27.71
C PHE A 77 -6.31 -3.65 -27.92
N GLN A 78 -7.01 -2.97 -27.00
CA GLN A 78 -7.32 -1.54 -27.08
C GLN A 78 -6.12 -0.63 -27.46
N PRO A 79 -4.92 -0.74 -26.84
CA PRO A 79 -3.77 0.09 -27.22
C PRO A 79 -3.20 -0.23 -28.62
N GLU A 80 -3.32 -1.48 -29.08
CA GLU A 80 -2.91 -1.88 -30.43
C GLU A 80 -3.88 -1.31 -31.49
N TRP A 81 -5.18 -1.22 -31.17
CA TRP A 81 -6.19 -0.55 -31.99
C TRP A 81 -5.94 0.97 -32.09
N GLU A 82 -5.65 1.63 -30.96
CA GLU A 82 -5.25 3.05 -30.96
C GLU A 82 -4.00 3.32 -31.82
N LEU A 83 -3.03 2.40 -31.82
CA LEU A 83 -1.81 2.52 -32.62
C LEU A 83 -2.12 2.50 -34.13
N ILE A 84 -3.03 1.62 -34.57
CA ILE A 84 -3.45 1.54 -35.98
C ILE A 84 -4.12 2.85 -36.39
N ALA A 85 -5.12 3.33 -35.64
CA ALA A 85 -5.83 4.57 -35.96
C ALA A 85 -4.90 5.80 -35.97
N ARG A 86 -3.97 5.91 -35.00
CA ARG A 86 -2.96 6.98 -34.96
C ARG A 86 -2.00 6.93 -36.15
N SER A 87 -1.53 5.74 -36.53
CA SER A 87 -0.61 5.57 -37.66
C SER A 87 -1.30 5.94 -38.98
N TRP A 88 -2.54 5.47 -39.15
CA TRP A 88 -3.34 5.76 -40.34
C TRP A 88 -3.67 7.24 -40.49
N ASN A 89 -4.02 7.94 -39.41
CA ASN A 89 -4.38 9.36 -39.48
C ASN A 89 -3.18 10.31 -39.58
N LYS A 90 -1.96 9.83 -39.29
CA LYS A 90 -0.72 10.61 -39.43
C LYS A 90 0.00 10.41 -40.78
N GLY A 91 -0.15 9.25 -41.41
CA GLY A 91 0.54 8.94 -42.68
C GLY A 91 -0.16 9.46 -43.94
N SER A 92 0.55 9.42 -45.06
CA SER A 92 0.01 9.71 -46.39
C SER A 92 -1.03 8.67 -46.82
N LYS A 93 -2.07 9.12 -47.50
CA LYS A 93 -3.21 8.30 -47.97
C LYS A 93 -3.31 8.44 -49.49
N PRO A 94 -3.75 7.40 -50.23
CA PRO A 94 -4.06 7.51 -51.64
C PRO A 94 -5.22 8.50 -51.89
N ASP A 95 -5.18 9.19 -53.02
CA ASP A 95 -6.27 10.09 -53.42
C ASP A 95 -7.59 9.30 -53.56
N GLY A 96 -8.65 9.83 -52.95
CA GLY A 96 -9.97 9.17 -52.88
C GLY A 96 -10.13 8.08 -51.81
N LEU A 97 -9.07 7.58 -51.16
CA LEU A 97 -9.22 6.54 -50.12
C LEU A 97 -9.59 7.15 -48.76
N GLN A 98 -10.89 7.27 -48.53
CA GLN A 98 -11.46 7.71 -47.25
C GLN A 98 -11.67 6.53 -46.29
N MET A 99 -11.18 6.64 -45.05
CA MET A 99 -11.36 5.62 -44.01
C MET A 99 -11.43 6.22 -42.61
N LEU A 100 -12.40 5.74 -41.81
CA LEU A 100 -12.63 6.10 -40.41
C LEU A 100 -12.46 4.89 -39.49
N PHE A 101 -11.95 5.13 -38.27
CA PHE A 101 -11.76 4.13 -37.23
C PHE A 101 -12.66 4.47 -36.04
N GLY A 102 -13.51 3.53 -35.63
CA GLY A 102 -14.41 3.65 -34.49
C GLY A 102 -14.19 2.56 -33.44
N THR A 103 -14.63 2.84 -32.23
CA THR A 103 -14.70 1.89 -31.11
C THR A 103 -16.07 2.03 -30.46
N LEU A 104 -16.81 0.93 -30.37
CA LEU A 104 -18.11 0.84 -29.69
C LEU A 104 -17.94 -0.05 -28.46
N ASP A 105 -17.94 0.53 -27.25
CA ASP A 105 -17.94 -0.26 -26.02
C ASP A 105 -19.34 -0.78 -25.71
N PHE A 106 -19.44 -2.01 -25.20
CA PHE A 106 -20.69 -2.61 -24.77
C PHE A 106 -21.46 -1.77 -23.73
N SER A 107 -20.78 -0.89 -22.98
CA SER A 107 -21.41 0.06 -22.06
C SER A 107 -22.39 1.00 -22.77
N ASP A 108 -22.00 1.48 -23.95
CA ASP A 108 -22.61 2.59 -24.72
C ASP A 108 -23.30 2.13 -26.02
N GLY A 109 -23.13 0.85 -26.39
CA GLY A 109 -23.62 0.22 -27.61
C GLY A 109 -24.56 -0.99 -27.44
N LYS A 110 -25.25 -1.11 -26.30
CA LYS A 110 -26.00 -2.33 -25.94
C LYS A 110 -27.05 -2.71 -26.98
N GLY A 111 -27.74 -1.74 -27.56
CA GLY A 111 -28.74 -1.99 -28.60
C GLY A 111 -28.11 -2.62 -29.85
N THR A 112 -26.96 -2.11 -30.26
CA THR A 112 -26.19 -2.59 -31.41
C THR A 112 -25.69 -4.02 -31.20
N PHE A 113 -25.11 -4.32 -30.03
CA PHE A 113 -24.65 -5.69 -29.71
C PHE A 113 -25.81 -6.71 -29.74
N GLN A 114 -27.00 -6.32 -29.27
CA GLN A 114 -28.21 -7.16 -29.35
C GLN A 114 -28.71 -7.31 -30.79
N LYS A 115 -28.79 -6.22 -31.57
CA LYS A 115 -29.19 -6.23 -32.99
C LYS A 115 -28.27 -7.13 -33.84
N LEU A 116 -26.97 -7.12 -33.56
CA LEU A 116 -25.97 -7.94 -34.25
C LEU A 116 -25.81 -9.36 -33.68
N MET A 117 -26.58 -9.72 -32.64
CA MET A 117 -26.53 -11.04 -31.97
C MET A 117 -25.11 -11.47 -31.53
N LEU A 118 -24.28 -10.52 -31.11
CA LEU A 118 -22.89 -10.79 -30.73
C LEU A 118 -22.79 -11.32 -29.30
N GLN A 119 -22.37 -12.58 -29.17
CA GLN A 119 -22.15 -13.25 -27.87
C GLN A 119 -20.71 -13.09 -27.33
N THR A 120 -19.79 -12.58 -28.14
CA THR A 120 -18.36 -12.45 -27.81
C THR A 120 -17.83 -11.06 -28.15
N ALA A 121 -16.79 -10.64 -27.44
CA ALA A 121 -16.03 -9.41 -27.68
C ALA A 121 -14.54 -9.66 -27.40
N PRO A 122 -13.60 -8.96 -28.06
CA PRO A 122 -13.84 -7.98 -29.13
C PRO A 122 -14.22 -8.64 -30.48
N VAL A 123 -14.89 -7.87 -31.35
CA VAL A 123 -15.18 -8.20 -32.75
C VAL A 123 -14.92 -6.96 -33.59
N LEU A 124 -14.28 -7.11 -34.75
CA LEU A 124 -14.06 -5.99 -35.68
C LEU A 124 -14.96 -6.17 -36.90
N LEU A 125 -15.66 -5.10 -37.28
CA LEU A 125 -16.43 -5.01 -38.52
C LEU A 125 -15.85 -3.92 -39.42
N VAL A 126 -15.56 -4.26 -40.68
CA VAL A 126 -15.10 -3.32 -41.70
C VAL A 126 -16.16 -3.19 -42.79
N PHE A 127 -16.70 -1.99 -42.94
CA PHE A 127 -17.72 -1.64 -43.91
C PHE A 127 -17.09 -1.06 -45.19
N PRO A 128 -17.41 -1.59 -46.38
CA PRO A 128 -17.02 -0.97 -47.64
C PRO A 128 -17.90 0.26 -47.95
N PRO A 129 -17.40 1.21 -48.78
CA PRO A 129 -18.22 2.28 -49.33
C PRO A 129 -19.27 1.71 -50.29
N THR A 130 -20.38 2.42 -50.41
CA THR A 130 -21.54 2.09 -51.24
C THR A 130 -21.68 2.99 -52.47
N VAL A 131 -20.96 4.12 -52.48
CA VAL A 131 -20.94 5.14 -53.53
C VAL A 131 -19.48 5.52 -53.81
N GLY A 132 -19.16 5.95 -55.03
CA GLY A 132 -17.82 6.38 -55.42
C GLY A 132 -16.94 5.28 -56.03
N PRO A 133 -15.68 5.59 -56.38
CA PRO A 133 -14.84 4.74 -57.23
C PRO A 133 -14.38 3.42 -56.59
N PHE A 134 -14.55 3.26 -55.27
CA PHE A 134 -14.17 2.05 -54.53
C PHE A 134 -15.37 1.25 -54.00
N ALA A 135 -16.60 1.56 -54.47
CA ALA A 135 -17.81 0.85 -54.06
C ALA A 135 -17.77 -0.64 -54.46
N LYS A 136 -18.12 -1.53 -53.53
CA LYS A 136 -18.28 -2.97 -53.80
C LYS A 136 -19.75 -3.31 -54.05
N ILE A 137 -19.99 -4.27 -54.95
CA ILE A 137 -21.34 -4.76 -55.29
C ILE A 137 -21.98 -5.49 -54.10
N ASP A 138 -21.16 -6.19 -53.30
CA ASP A 138 -21.55 -6.72 -52.00
C ASP A 138 -21.15 -5.71 -50.90
N ASP A 139 -22.14 -5.21 -50.16
CA ASP A 139 -21.97 -4.21 -49.10
C ASP A 139 -21.99 -4.78 -47.67
N ALA A 140 -22.00 -6.10 -47.54
CA ALA A 140 -21.92 -6.79 -46.25
C ALA A 140 -20.64 -6.41 -45.47
N PRO A 141 -20.73 -6.22 -44.14
CA PRO A 141 -19.55 -5.92 -43.33
C PRO A 141 -18.60 -7.12 -43.24
N LEU A 142 -17.34 -6.87 -43.56
CA LEU A 142 -16.25 -7.82 -43.38
C LEU A 142 -15.97 -8.00 -41.89
N ARG A 143 -16.26 -9.18 -41.35
CA ARG A 143 -16.06 -9.53 -39.94
C ARG A 143 -14.67 -10.14 -39.71
N PHE A 144 -14.02 -9.73 -38.63
CA PHE A 144 -12.82 -10.35 -38.10
C PHE A 144 -13.05 -10.77 -36.64
N ASP A 145 -12.94 -12.08 -36.40
CA ASP A 145 -13.10 -12.70 -35.09
C ASP A 145 -11.75 -12.95 -34.42
N PHE A 146 -11.65 -12.59 -33.14
CA PHE A 146 -10.43 -12.72 -32.36
C PHE A 146 -10.34 -14.12 -31.73
N SER A 147 -9.47 -14.97 -32.28
CA SER A 147 -9.19 -16.31 -31.76
C SER A 147 -8.14 -16.36 -30.64
N GLY A 148 -7.54 -15.20 -30.30
CA GLY A 148 -6.50 -15.05 -29.28
C GLY A 148 -5.91 -13.64 -29.28
N PRO A 149 -4.84 -13.38 -28.51
CA PRO A 149 -4.11 -12.11 -28.54
C PRO A 149 -3.42 -11.90 -29.89
N ILE A 150 -3.78 -10.82 -30.57
CA ILE A 150 -3.36 -10.48 -31.95
C ILE A 150 -2.63 -9.14 -31.91
N SER A 151 -1.53 -9.01 -32.65
CA SER A 151 -0.76 -7.75 -32.70
C SER A 151 -1.31 -6.78 -33.75
N ALA A 152 -1.04 -5.49 -33.58
CA ALA A 152 -1.44 -4.46 -34.54
C ALA A 152 -0.94 -4.77 -35.97
N GLU A 153 0.26 -5.34 -36.14
CA GLU A 153 0.84 -5.70 -37.43
C GLU A 153 0.02 -6.78 -38.16
N GLN A 154 -0.47 -7.79 -37.43
CA GLN A 154 -1.27 -8.87 -37.99
C GLN A 154 -2.62 -8.36 -38.48
N LEU A 155 -3.31 -7.58 -37.65
CA LEU A 155 -4.60 -7.00 -38.04
C LEU A 155 -4.44 -5.98 -39.18
N TYR A 156 -3.41 -5.14 -39.12
CA TYR A 156 -3.09 -4.17 -40.17
C TYR A 156 -2.84 -4.86 -41.51
N THR A 157 -2.14 -5.99 -41.51
CA THR A 157 -1.91 -6.82 -42.71
C THR A 157 -3.21 -7.43 -43.25
N TRP A 158 -4.09 -7.95 -42.37
CA TRP A 158 -5.41 -8.46 -42.77
C TRP A 158 -6.28 -7.36 -43.39
N MET A 159 -6.38 -6.21 -42.72
CA MET A 159 -7.16 -5.04 -43.15
C MET A 159 -6.66 -4.50 -44.50
N ASN A 160 -5.33 -4.46 -44.69
CA ASN A 160 -4.72 -4.02 -45.94
C ASN A 160 -5.01 -4.92 -47.14
N ARG A 161 -5.34 -6.20 -46.94
CA ARG A 161 -5.79 -7.11 -48.02
C ARG A 161 -7.24 -6.86 -48.45
N GLN A 162 -8.05 -6.23 -47.59
CA GLN A 162 -9.47 -5.94 -47.86
C GLN A 162 -9.70 -4.59 -48.55
N LEU A 163 -8.75 -3.67 -48.36
CA LEU A 163 -8.69 -2.32 -48.94
C LEU A 163 -8.05 -2.36 -50.35
N PRO A 164 -8.47 -1.48 -51.29
CA PRO A 164 -7.95 -1.42 -52.66
C PRO A 164 -6.42 -1.21 -52.72
N GLU A 165 -5.81 -1.55 -53.85
CA GLU A 165 -4.36 -1.42 -54.06
C GLU A 165 -3.91 0.05 -54.06
N GLY A 166 -2.74 0.32 -53.48
CA GLY A 166 -2.20 1.69 -53.33
C GLY A 166 -1.25 1.84 -52.14
N PRO A 167 -0.53 2.98 -52.04
CA PRO A 167 0.42 3.25 -50.96
C PRO A 167 -0.32 3.48 -49.63
N LYS A 168 -0.17 2.54 -48.69
CA LYS A 168 -0.82 2.56 -47.37
C LYS A 168 0.16 3.01 -46.27
N PRO A 169 -0.26 3.82 -45.28
CA PRO A 169 0.65 4.44 -44.30
C PRO A 169 1.26 3.42 -43.34
N PRO A 170 2.60 3.36 -43.16
CA PRO A 170 3.24 2.33 -42.35
C PRO A 170 2.89 2.44 -40.86
N LEU A 171 2.77 1.29 -40.20
CA LEU A 171 2.52 1.19 -38.76
C LEU A 171 3.81 1.52 -37.98
N VAL A 172 3.86 2.65 -37.29
CA VAL A 172 5.06 3.11 -36.56
C VAL A 172 4.81 3.17 -35.06
N ARG A 173 5.43 2.25 -34.30
CA ARG A 173 5.40 2.26 -32.84
C ARG A 173 6.23 3.43 -32.28
N PRO A 174 5.70 4.28 -31.39
CA PRO A 174 6.45 5.41 -30.83
C PRO A 174 7.59 4.93 -29.92
N ILE A 175 8.75 5.58 -30.02
CA ILE A 175 9.95 5.21 -29.26
C ILE A 175 9.78 5.60 -27.79
N ASN A 176 9.84 4.61 -26.90
CA ASN A 176 9.83 4.83 -25.45
C ASN A 176 11.22 5.27 -24.96
N TYR A 177 11.52 6.56 -25.05
CA TYR A 177 12.79 7.16 -24.59
C TYR A 177 13.17 6.77 -23.15
N MET A 178 12.19 6.65 -22.24
CA MET A 178 12.43 6.21 -20.86
C MET A 178 13.05 4.79 -20.79
N ARG A 179 12.63 3.89 -21.69
CA ARG A 179 13.15 2.53 -21.78
C ARG A 179 14.56 2.52 -22.37
N LEU A 180 14.81 3.36 -23.39
CA LEU A 180 16.14 3.55 -23.98
C LEU A 180 17.16 4.05 -22.93
N VAL A 181 16.82 5.11 -22.19
CA VAL A 181 17.66 5.65 -21.11
C VAL A 181 17.95 4.58 -20.05
N SER A 182 16.93 3.85 -19.59
CA SER A 182 17.12 2.76 -18.62
C SER A 182 18.05 1.64 -19.13
N GLY A 183 17.97 1.30 -20.42
CA GLY A 183 18.81 0.27 -21.03
C GLY A 183 20.29 0.64 -21.06
N ILE A 184 20.61 1.90 -21.40
CA ILE A 184 22.00 2.41 -21.42
C ILE A 184 22.60 2.39 -20.02
N THR A 185 21.85 2.83 -19.00
CA THR A 185 22.31 2.81 -17.59
C THR A 185 22.53 1.38 -17.08
N ILE A 186 21.64 0.43 -17.43
CA ILE A 186 21.79 -0.99 -17.06
C ILE A 186 23.04 -1.60 -17.70
N LEU A 187 23.29 -1.32 -18.99
CA LEU A 187 24.45 -1.86 -19.70
C LEU A 187 25.77 -1.39 -19.08
N MET A 188 25.89 -0.09 -18.78
CA MET A 188 27.08 0.43 -18.09
C MET A 188 27.25 -0.22 -16.71
N GLY A 189 26.19 -0.27 -15.91
CA GLY A 189 26.23 -0.90 -14.58
C GLY A 189 26.63 -2.38 -14.62
N ALA A 190 26.17 -3.13 -15.62
CA ALA A 190 26.52 -4.54 -15.80
C ALA A 190 27.99 -4.76 -16.17
N VAL A 191 28.56 -3.92 -17.04
CA VAL A 191 29.98 -3.98 -17.42
C VAL A 191 30.87 -3.71 -16.21
N THR A 192 30.59 -2.65 -15.43
CA THR A 192 31.35 -2.32 -14.22
C THR A 192 31.21 -3.39 -13.13
N LEU A 193 30.04 -4.01 -13.01
CA LEU A 193 29.80 -5.08 -12.03
C LEU A 193 30.54 -6.37 -12.39
N PHE A 194 30.59 -6.74 -13.68
CA PHE A 194 31.25 -7.96 -14.13
C PHE A 194 32.78 -7.89 -13.98
N THR A 195 33.41 -6.77 -14.35
CA THR A 195 34.87 -6.60 -14.20
C THR A 195 35.29 -6.72 -12.74
N VAL A 196 34.56 -6.07 -11.83
CA VAL A 196 34.82 -6.09 -10.38
C VAL A 196 34.61 -7.48 -9.74
N LEU A 197 33.59 -8.24 -10.17
CA LEU A 197 33.29 -9.56 -9.60
C LEU A 197 34.11 -10.72 -10.20
N SER A 198 34.72 -10.53 -11.37
CA SER A 198 35.41 -11.60 -12.10
C SER A 198 36.43 -12.44 -11.30
N PRO A 199 37.34 -11.87 -10.45
CA PRO A 199 38.33 -12.70 -9.75
C PRO A 199 37.73 -13.59 -8.65
N TYR A 200 36.53 -13.28 -8.14
CA TYR A 200 35.93 -13.98 -7.01
C TYR A 200 35.04 -15.16 -7.40
N VAL A 201 34.46 -15.15 -8.61
CA VAL A 201 33.48 -16.17 -9.04
C VAL A 201 34.15 -17.39 -9.68
N LEU A 202 35.22 -17.18 -10.45
CA LEU A 202 35.96 -18.23 -11.17
C LEU A 202 36.42 -19.41 -10.29
N PRO A 203 36.96 -19.22 -9.07
CA PRO A 203 37.40 -20.33 -8.21
C PRO A 203 36.24 -21.24 -7.75
N ILE A 204 35.04 -20.69 -7.55
CA ILE A 204 33.89 -21.43 -7.01
C ILE A 204 33.34 -22.43 -8.03
N VAL A 205 33.26 -22.01 -9.30
CA VAL A 205 32.73 -22.83 -10.40
C VAL A 205 33.61 -24.06 -10.67
N ARG A 206 34.92 -23.98 -10.38
CA ARG A 206 35.91 -25.04 -10.62
C ARG A 206 35.94 -26.14 -9.54
N ASN A 207 35.13 -26.08 -8.49
CA ASN A 207 35.21 -26.99 -7.35
C ASN A 207 34.46 -28.33 -7.55
N ARG A 208 35.19 -29.45 -7.61
CA ARG A 208 34.63 -30.81 -7.79
C ARG A 208 33.65 -31.25 -6.70
N ASN A 209 33.79 -30.76 -5.46
CA ASN A 209 32.95 -31.20 -4.34
C ASN A 209 31.50 -30.71 -4.49
N LEU A 210 31.31 -29.56 -5.15
CA LEU A 210 30.01 -29.01 -5.50
C LEU A 210 29.28 -29.92 -6.49
N TRP A 211 30.01 -30.43 -7.49
CA TRP A 211 29.49 -31.38 -8.48
C TRP A 211 29.17 -32.75 -7.86
N ALA A 212 30.03 -33.28 -6.98
CA ALA A 212 29.79 -34.53 -6.26
C ALA A 212 28.51 -34.47 -5.40
N ALA A 213 28.30 -33.36 -4.66
CA ALA A 213 27.09 -33.16 -3.86
C ALA A 213 25.82 -33.06 -4.72
N PHE A 214 25.91 -32.44 -5.91
CA PHE A 214 24.79 -32.35 -6.85
C PHE A 214 24.37 -33.73 -7.37
N SER A 215 25.33 -34.58 -7.75
CA SER A 215 25.06 -35.93 -8.26
C SER A 215 24.41 -36.85 -7.22
N LEU A 216 24.85 -36.81 -5.96
CA LEU A 216 24.31 -37.66 -4.90
C LEU A 216 22.85 -37.33 -4.55
N ILE A 217 22.48 -36.04 -4.58
CA ILE A 217 21.09 -35.58 -4.38
C ILE A 217 20.18 -36.07 -5.53
N ALA A 218 20.69 -36.14 -6.76
CA ALA A 218 19.91 -36.64 -7.90
C ALA A 218 19.56 -38.13 -7.74
N ILE A 219 20.53 -38.97 -7.33
CA ILE A 219 20.32 -40.42 -7.16
C ILE A 219 19.22 -40.71 -6.13
N LEU A 220 19.28 -40.10 -4.94
CA LEU A 220 18.31 -40.32 -3.86
C LEU A 220 16.87 -39.88 -4.22
N LEU A 221 16.72 -38.85 -5.06
CA LEU A 221 15.41 -38.43 -5.55
C LEU A 221 14.86 -39.41 -6.58
N PHE A 222 15.69 -39.98 -7.46
CA PHE A 222 15.19 -40.89 -8.50
C PHE A 222 14.86 -42.29 -7.98
N THR A 223 15.56 -42.81 -6.96
CA THR A 223 15.28 -44.16 -6.39
C THR A 223 14.07 -44.23 -5.47
N SER A 224 13.54 -43.10 -4.98
CA SER A 224 12.45 -43.04 -4.01
C SER A 224 11.03 -42.97 -4.61
N GLY A 225 10.91 -43.04 -5.94
CA GLY A 225 9.63 -42.94 -6.66
C GLY A 225 9.26 -41.52 -7.13
N HIS A 226 10.14 -40.53 -7.00
CA HIS A 226 9.84 -39.14 -7.39
C HIS A 226 9.38 -38.99 -8.85
N MET A 227 9.88 -39.81 -9.78
CA MET A 227 9.40 -39.80 -11.17
C MET A 227 8.00 -40.41 -11.33
N PHE A 228 7.65 -41.47 -10.59
CA PHE A 228 6.28 -42.00 -10.56
C PHE A 228 5.30 -40.92 -10.11
N ASN A 229 5.63 -40.20 -9.02
CA ASN A 229 4.81 -39.10 -8.51
C ASN A 229 4.78 -37.90 -9.47
N HIS A 230 5.91 -37.53 -10.09
CA HIS A 230 5.96 -36.41 -11.02
C HIS A 230 5.19 -36.70 -12.33
N ILE A 231 5.20 -37.93 -12.83
CA ILE A 231 4.45 -38.33 -14.03
C ILE A 231 2.96 -38.44 -13.70
N ARG A 232 2.60 -39.24 -12.69
CA ARG A 232 1.19 -39.48 -12.34
C ARG A 232 0.53 -38.33 -11.58
N LYS A 233 1.30 -37.34 -11.10
CA LYS A 233 0.86 -36.17 -10.30
C LYS A 233 -0.02 -36.59 -9.11
N VAL A 234 0.37 -37.64 -8.40
CA VAL A 234 -0.37 -38.16 -7.23
C VAL A 234 -0.52 -37.08 -6.15
N PRO A 235 -1.59 -37.08 -5.35
CA PRO A 235 -1.70 -36.19 -4.20
C PRO A 235 -0.53 -36.40 -3.23
N TYR A 236 0.06 -35.31 -2.75
CA TYR A 236 1.11 -35.33 -1.71
C TYR A 236 0.60 -35.92 -0.38
N VAL A 237 -0.65 -35.64 -0.01
CA VAL A 237 -1.39 -36.28 1.10
C VAL A 237 -2.88 -36.36 0.76
N ALA A 238 -3.57 -37.43 1.16
CA ALA A 238 -5.02 -37.56 0.98
C ALA A 238 -5.76 -37.34 2.31
N GLY A 239 -7.00 -36.85 2.25
CA GLY A 239 -7.89 -36.85 3.42
C GLY A 239 -8.54 -38.21 3.59
N ASP A 240 -8.68 -38.69 4.83
CA ASP A 240 -9.22 -40.03 5.16
C ASP A 240 -10.75 -40.15 4.98
N GLY A 241 -11.37 -39.27 4.19
CA GLY A 241 -12.83 -39.14 4.06
C GLY A 241 -13.57 -38.68 5.33
N ARG A 242 -12.93 -38.70 6.51
CA ARG A 242 -13.52 -38.44 7.83
C ARG A 242 -12.96 -37.18 8.54
N GLY A 243 -12.24 -36.34 7.81
CA GLY A 243 -11.64 -35.08 8.32
C GLY A 243 -10.18 -35.19 8.78
N GLY A 244 -9.61 -36.40 8.85
CA GLY A 244 -8.18 -36.64 9.07
C GLY A 244 -7.34 -36.69 7.78
N ILE A 245 -6.02 -36.84 7.93
CA ILE A 245 -5.03 -36.85 6.83
C ILE A 245 -4.25 -38.17 6.81
N SER A 246 -4.21 -38.86 5.67
CA SER A 246 -3.50 -40.13 5.44
C SER A 246 -2.20 -39.96 4.66
N TYR A 247 -1.08 -40.34 5.27
CA TYR A 247 0.27 -40.10 4.74
C TYR A 247 0.84 -41.19 3.83
N PHE A 248 0.30 -42.41 3.91
CA PHE A 248 0.68 -43.55 3.06
C PHE A 248 -0.51 -43.93 2.20
N ALA A 249 -0.27 -44.25 0.93
CA ALA A 249 -1.34 -44.68 0.05
C ALA A 249 -1.81 -46.10 0.40
N GLY A 250 -3.12 -46.33 0.38
CA GLY A 250 -3.68 -47.66 0.54
C GLY A 250 -3.43 -48.51 -0.71
N GLY A 251 -2.76 -49.65 -0.54
CA GLY A 251 -2.51 -50.64 -1.59
C GLY A 251 -1.18 -50.47 -2.34
N PHE A 252 -0.67 -51.56 -2.90
CA PHE A 252 0.71 -51.67 -3.42
C PHE A 252 1.01 -50.91 -4.73
N SER A 253 -0.01 -50.43 -5.44
CA SER A 253 0.12 -49.80 -6.77
C SER A 253 -0.04 -48.27 -6.76
N ASN A 254 -0.30 -47.69 -5.58
CA ASN A 254 -0.42 -46.26 -5.36
C ASN A 254 0.64 -45.82 -4.35
N GLN A 255 1.10 -44.57 -4.46
CA GLN A 255 2.06 -43.95 -3.56
C GLN A 255 1.67 -42.49 -3.40
N PHE A 256 1.82 -41.90 -2.21
CA PHE A 256 1.60 -40.46 -2.02
C PHE A 256 2.91 -39.65 -2.17
N GLY A 257 2.77 -38.35 -2.48
CA GLY A 257 3.94 -37.48 -2.62
C GLY A 257 4.76 -37.31 -1.35
N MET A 258 4.13 -37.35 -0.17
CA MET A 258 4.81 -37.33 1.13
C MET A 258 5.51 -38.65 1.44
N GLU A 259 4.93 -39.78 1.05
CA GLU A 259 5.50 -41.13 1.20
C GLU A 259 6.85 -41.27 0.50
N THR A 260 6.98 -40.82 -0.75
CA THR A 260 8.27 -40.74 -1.45
C THR A 260 9.31 -39.90 -0.72
N GLN A 261 8.92 -38.80 -0.08
CA GLN A 261 9.88 -37.97 0.68
C GLN A 261 10.31 -38.66 1.98
N ILE A 262 9.43 -39.42 2.63
CA ILE A 262 9.76 -40.26 3.79
C ILE A 262 10.74 -41.36 3.37
N VAL A 263 10.47 -42.09 2.28
CA VAL A 263 11.38 -43.13 1.73
C VAL A 263 12.73 -42.52 1.32
N ALA A 264 12.75 -41.37 0.65
CA ALA A 264 13.98 -40.67 0.29
C ALA A 264 14.81 -40.26 1.51
N ALA A 265 14.15 -39.80 2.58
CA ALA A 265 14.81 -39.43 3.83
C ALA A 265 15.41 -40.66 4.54
N ILE A 266 14.68 -41.79 4.57
CA ILE A 266 15.18 -43.07 5.11
C ILE A 266 16.43 -43.51 4.34
N TYR A 267 16.39 -43.53 3.00
CA TYR A 267 17.55 -43.86 2.18
C TYR A 267 18.72 -42.87 2.34
N ALA A 268 18.45 -41.57 2.53
CA ALA A 268 19.48 -40.57 2.77
C ALA A 268 20.15 -40.76 4.14
N VAL A 269 19.39 -41.05 5.19
CA VAL A 269 19.91 -41.32 6.55
C VAL A 269 20.76 -42.59 6.56
N LEU A 270 20.27 -43.68 5.96
CA LEU A 270 21.00 -44.94 5.85
C LEU A 270 22.29 -44.76 5.03
N SER A 271 22.22 -44.09 3.87
CA SER A 271 23.39 -43.81 3.03
C SER A 271 24.42 -42.93 3.76
N PHE A 272 23.97 -41.90 4.49
CA PHE A 272 24.85 -41.04 5.27
C PHE A 272 25.48 -41.77 6.45
N ALA A 273 24.73 -42.63 7.16
CA ALA A 273 25.27 -43.47 8.23
C ALA A 273 26.37 -44.41 7.70
N THR A 274 26.15 -45.07 6.57
CA THR A 274 27.16 -45.91 5.89
C THR A 274 28.39 -45.10 5.48
N ILE A 275 28.22 -43.93 4.86
CA ILE A 275 29.35 -43.06 4.46
C ILE A 275 30.10 -42.53 5.69
N ALA A 276 29.39 -42.18 6.78
CA ALA A 276 30.00 -41.72 8.02
C ALA A 276 30.85 -42.82 8.65
N LEU A 277 30.30 -44.03 8.81
CA LEU A 277 31.01 -45.21 9.31
C LEU A 277 32.22 -45.60 8.46
N ALA A 278 32.12 -45.51 7.13
CA ALA A 278 33.21 -45.90 6.23
C ALA A 278 34.32 -44.83 6.10
N MET A 279 33.98 -43.54 6.07
CA MET A 279 34.91 -42.47 5.64
C MET A 279 35.23 -41.42 6.71
N LYS A 280 34.41 -41.29 7.75
CA LYS A 280 34.55 -40.23 8.77
C LYS A 280 34.92 -40.78 10.14
N VAL A 281 34.21 -41.80 10.63
CA VAL A 281 34.45 -42.40 11.94
C VAL A 281 35.86 -42.99 12.08
N PRO A 282 36.45 -43.67 11.07
CA PRO A 282 37.83 -44.19 11.16
C PRO A 282 38.90 -43.10 11.25
N ARG A 283 38.55 -41.83 11.01
CA ARG A 283 39.46 -40.67 11.06
C ARG A 283 39.33 -39.84 12.34
N ILE A 284 38.50 -40.28 13.30
CA ILE A 284 38.39 -39.64 14.62
C ILE A 284 39.56 -40.13 15.48
N ALA A 285 40.39 -39.20 15.94
CA ALA A 285 41.63 -39.50 16.66
C ALA A 285 41.42 -39.85 18.16
N ASP A 286 40.32 -39.40 18.78
CA ASP A 286 39.96 -39.84 20.13
C ASP A 286 39.21 -41.18 20.08
N ASN A 287 39.79 -42.20 20.69
CA ASN A 287 39.24 -43.55 20.77
C ASN A 287 37.86 -43.58 21.43
N LYS A 288 37.58 -42.72 22.43
CA LYS A 288 36.27 -42.68 23.11
C LYS A 288 35.21 -42.06 22.20
N ALA A 289 35.47 -40.90 21.61
CA ALA A 289 34.59 -40.29 20.61
C ALA A 289 34.37 -41.20 19.39
N GLN A 290 35.40 -41.94 18.96
CA GLN A 290 35.28 -42.92 17.86
C GLN A 290 34.34 -44.07 18.22
N GLN A 291 34.52 -44.71 19.40
CA GLN A 291 33.62 -45.78 19.86
C GLN A 291 32.16 -45.30 19.99
N VAL A 292 31.95 -44.12 20.57
CA VAL A 292 30.62 -43.51 20.67
C VAL A 292 30.04 -43.23 19.29
N ALA A 293 30.82 -42.74 18.33
CA ALA A 293 30.36 -42.51 16.96
C ALA A 293 30.01 -43.82 16.21
N VAL A 294 30.77 -44.91 16.41
CA VAL A 294 30.41 -46.23 15.86
C VAL A 294 29.07 -46.70 16.41
N ILE A 295 28.85 -46.60 17.73
CA ILE A 295 27.59 -47.02 18.38
C ILE A 295 26.40 -46.18 17.91
N ILE A 296 26.57 -44.86 17.75
CA ILE A 296 25.51 -43.96 17.28
C ILE A 296 25.14 -44.25 15.81
N TRP A 297 26.12 -44.31 14.91
CA TRP A 297 25.81 -44.56 13.49
C TRP A 297 25.40 -46.02 13.23
N GLY A 298 25.86 -46.97 14.04
CA GLY A 298 25.43 -48.36 14.01
C GLY A 298 24.00 -48.57 14.51
N SER A 299 23.56 -47.87 15.56
CA SER A 299 22.18 -47.98 16.07
C SER A 299 21.15 -47.39 15.10
N VAL A 300 21.49 -46.30 14.40
CA VAL A 300 20.69 -45.71 13.31
C VAL A 300 20.46 -46.68 12.15
N LEU A 301 21.37 -47.63 11.92
CA LEU A 301 21.24 -48.70 10.93
C LEU A 301 20.40 -49.90 11.41
N LEU A 302 20.12 -50.02 12.71
CA LEU A 302 19.51 -51.21 13.33
C LEU A 302 18.09 -51.00 13.88
N ASP A 303 17.59 -49.76 13.96
CA ASP A 303 16.25 -49.50 14.52
C ASP A 303 15.12 -49.98 13.60
N LYS A 304 14.43 -51.04 14.03
CA LYS A 304 13.26 -51.62 13.33
C LYS A 304 11.97 -50.81 13.48
N ARG A 305 11.87 -49.87 14.44
CA ARG A 305 10.61 -49.13 14.69
C ARG A 305 10.29 -48.06 13.65
N ALA A 306 11.28 -47.64 12.86
CA ALA A 306 11.09 -46.69 11.77
C ALA A 306 10.35 -47.26 10.53
N ILE A 307 9.90 -48.52 10.57
CA ILE A 307 9.51 -49.31 9.38
C ILE A 307 7.98 -49.53 9.26
N ASP A 308 7.16 -49.36 10.30
CA ASP A 308 5.74 -49.77 10.30
C ASP A 308 4.75 -48.63 10.66
N ALA A 309 3.60 -48.53 9.96
CA ALA A 309 2.85 -47.28 9.81
C ALA A 309 1.30 -47.42 9.75
N ARG A 310 0.64 -47.97 10.79
CA ARG A 310 -0.76 -48.49 10.69
C ARG A 310 -1.93 -47.87 11.51
N GLY A 311 -1.88 -46.69 12.15
CA GLY A 311 -3.17 -46.08 12.60
C GLY A 311 -3.18 -44.81 13.48
N LEU A 312 -4.17 -43.91 13.24
CA LEU A 312 -4.58 -42.73 14.07
C LEU A 312 -5.76 -41.89 13.44
N TYR A 313 -7.01 -41.84 13.99
CA TYR A 313 -8.13 -40.91 13.56
C TYR A 313 -9.31 -40.71 14.57
N PRO A 314 -9.93 -39.49 14.68
CA PRO A 314 -11.41 -39.25 14.57
C PRO A 314 -11.84 -37.81 14.05
N VAL A 315 -12.92 -37.10 14.48
CA VAL A 315 -14.36 -36.99 13.99
C VAL A 315 -14.93 -35.52 14.15
N TYR A 316 -16.19 -35.15 13.74
CA TYR A 316 -16.74 -33.77 13.54
C TYR A 316 -18.27 -33.50 13.86
N MET A 317 -18.72 -32.22 13.93
CA MET A 317 -20.14 -31.71 13.78
C MET A 317 -20.22 -30.18 13.41
N SER A 318 -21.37 -29.62 12.95
CA SER A 318 -21.47 -28.38 12.11
C SER A 318 -22.42 -27.22 12.56
N ALA A 319 -22.60 -26.17 11.72
CA ALA A 319 -23.30 -24.89 11.98
C ALA A 319 -24.00 -24.29 10.73
N VAL A 320 -24.84 -23.24 10.88
CA VAL A 320 -25.02 -22.02 10.02
C VAL A 320 -26.28 -21.23 10.42
N ASP A 321 -26.11 -20.03 11.01
CA ASP A 321 -27.04 -18.87 10.93
C ASP A 321 -26.44 -17.58 11.58
N GLU A 322 -25.40 -17.72 12.42
CA GLU A 322 -24.76 -16.62 13.15
C GLU A 322 -24.08 -15.53 12.29
N ASN A 323 -23.77 -15.80 11.02
CA ASN A 323 -22.64 -15.15 10.33
C ASN A 323 -22.72 -13.62 10.18
N VAL A 324 -23.90 -13.02 10.04
CA VAL A 324 -24.04 -11.55 9.83
C VAL A 324 -24.06 -10.78 11.15
N SER A 325 -24.76 -11.30 12.16
CA SER A 325 -24.85 -10.69 13.49
C SER A 325 -23.57 -10.92 14.31
N ALA A 326 -22.89 -12.06 14.12
CA ALA A 326 -21.59 -12.39 14.69
C ALA A 326 -20.42 -11.68 14.00
N MET A 327 -20.52 -11.32 12.70
CA MET A 327 -19.48 -10.48 12.06
C MET A 327 -19.35 -9.11 12.75
N LEU A 328 -20.48 -8.45 13.02
CA LEU A 328 -20.50 -7.16 13.71
C LEU A 328 -20.09 -7.29 15.19
N ALA A 329 -20.47 -8.38 15.86
CA ALA A 329 -20.15 -8.59 17.28
C ALA A 329 -18.69 -9.03 17.53
N SER A 330 -18.16 -9.96 16.74
CA SER A 330 -16.78 -10.45 16.86
C SER A 330 -15.77 -9.38 16.46
N SER A 331 -16.05 -8.63 15.39
CA SER A 331 -15.25 -7.46 14.99
C SER A 331 -15.23 -6.39 16.10
N ALA A 332 -16.38 -6.09 16.72
CA ALA A 332 -16.45 -5.10 17.80
C ALA A 332 -15.70 -5.52 19.07
N SER A 333 -15.72 -6.80 19.46
CA SER A 333 -15.10 -7.27 20.71
C SER A 333 -13.56 -7.20 20.66
N GLY A 334 -12.96 -7.82 19.64
CA GLY A 334 -11.50 -7.81 19.46
C GLY A 334 -10.93 -6.42 19.22
N THR A 335 -11.64 -5.60 18.43
CA THR A 335 -11.23 -4.22 18.14
C THR A 335 -11.31 -3.32 19.37
N THR A 336 -12.34 -3.45 20.22
CA THR A 336 -12.43 -2.67 21.47
C THR A 336 -11.24 -3.00 22.39
N MET A 337 -10.91 -4.28 22.55
CA MET A 337 -9.77 -4.69 23.39
C MET A 337 -8.43 -4.20 22.82
N MET A 338 -8.23 -4.26 21.51
CA MET A 338 -7.04 -3.69 20.87
C MET A 338 -6.96 -2.16 21.01
N ILE A 339 -8.08 -1.44 20.87
CA ILE A 339 -8.12 0.03 21.08
C ILE A 339 -7.71 0.37 22.52
N ILE A 340 -8.23 -0.34 23.52
CA ILE A 340 -7.88 -0.10 24.94
C ILE A 340 -6.38 -0.36 25.18
N VAL A 341 -5.82 -1.46 24.66
CA VAL A 341 -4.40 -1.78 24.83
C VAL A 341 -3.50 -0.77 24.09
N GLN A 342 -3.86 -0.36 22.87
CA GLN A 342 -3.14 0.69 22.15
C GLN A 342 -3.22 2.04 22.86
N LEU A 343 -4.38 2.39 23.43
CA LEU A 343 -4.56 3.63 24.20
C LEU A 343 -3.71 3.61 25.48
N ALA A 344 -3.72 2.52 26.24
CA ALA A 344 -2.89 2.36 27.44
C ALA A 344 -1.39 2.45 27.12
N SER A 345 -0.93 1.77 26.06
CA SER A 345 0.46 1.84 25.59
C SER A 345 0.85 3.27 25.16
N ARG A 346 -0.04 3.99 24.46
CA ARG A 346 0.18 5.39 24.05
C ARG A 346 0.19 6.35 25.24
N ILE A 347 -0.66 6.16 26.25
CA ILE A 347 -0.65 6.96 27.49
C ILE A 347 0.66 6.73 28.25
N PHE A 348 1.12 5.47 28.36
CA PHE A 348 2.40 5.16 29.01
C PHE A 348 3.59 5.79 28.27
N THR A 349 3.70 5.57 26.96
CA THR A 349 4.82 6.09 26.15
C THR A 349 4.81 7.62 26.11
N PHE A 350 3.64 8.26 26.06
CA PHE A 350 3.50 9.71 26.27
C PHE A 350 4.02 10.15 27.64
N THR A 351 3.64 9.46 28.72
CA THR A 351 4.09 9.78 30.09
C THR A 351 5.60 9.62 30.27
N ALA A 352 6.19 8.55 29.72
CA ALA A 352 7.64 8.33 29.73
C ALA A 352 8.39 9.42 28.94
N ASN A 353 7.92 9.74 27.74
CA ASN A 353 8.45 10.85 26.95
C ASN A 353 8.29 12.20 27.68
N GLN A 354 7.24 12.36 28.49
CA GLN A 354 7.00 13.57 29.25
C GLN A 354 8.02 13.77 30.38
N LEU A 355 8.40 12.70 31.06
CA LEU A 355 9.45 12.71 32.08
C LEU A 355 10.82 13.02 31.45
N VAL A 356 11.09 12.51 30.24
CA VAL A 356 12.27 12.86 29.44
C VAL A 356 12.30 14.36 29.08
N LEU A 357 11.19 14.91 28.59
CA LEU A 357 11.13 16.33 28.18
C LEU A 357 11.48 17.30 29.32
N ARG A 358 11.15 16.97 30.57
CA ARG A 358 11.45 17.82 31.74
C ARG A 358 12.93 18.07 32.00
N SER A 359 13.84 17.24 31.48
CA SER A 359 15.30 17.40 31.63
C SER A 359 16.04 17.72 30.34
N LEU A 360 15.35 17.79 29.18
CA LEU A 360 15.98 18.03 27.88
C LEU A 360 15.74 19.45 27.34
N PRO A 361 16.80 20.20 26.96
CA PRO A 361 16.69 21.42 26.18
C PRO A 361 16.13 21.19 24.76
N PRO A 362 15.44 22.18 24.16
CA PRO A 362 14.88 22.06 22.81
C PRO A 362 15.90 21.67 21.73
N ALA A 363 17.13 22.19 21.77
CA ALA A 363 18.17 21.86 20.78
C ALA A 363 18.53 20.36 20.76
N ILE A 364 18.58 19.69 21.93
CA ILE A 364 18.82 18.23 22.01
C ILE A 364 17.63 17.48 21.40
N MET A 365 16.40 17.95 21.62
CA MET A 365 15.20 17.39 21.00
C MET A 365 15.19 17.59 19.47
N GLY A 366 15.76 18.68 18.97
CA GLY A 366 16.00 18.91 17.54
C GLY A 366 16.92 17.87 16.93
N VAL A 367 18.11 17.66 17.51
CA VAL A 367 19.05 16.63 17.03
C VAL A 367 18.48 15.21 17.19
N ALA A 368 17.69 14.94 18.23
CA ALA A 368 16.96 13.68 18.38
C ALA A 368 15.92 13.47 17.26
N SER A 369 15.24 14.54 16.80
CA SER A 369 14.33 14.49 15.66
C SER A 369 15.07 14.28 14.32
N GLN A 370 16.24 14.89 14.12
CA GLN A 370 17.11 14.60 12.98
C GLN A 370 17.58 13.13 12.98
N LEU A 371 17.94 12.60 14.15
CA LEU A 371 18.37 11.21 14.32
C LEU A 371 17.22 10.21 14.08
N GLU A 372 15.99 10.58 14.40
CA GLU A 372 14.78 9.82 14.06
C GLU A 372 14.52 9.84 12.54
N LEU A 373 14.63 10.99 11.88
CA LEU A 373 14.52 11.11 10.42
C LEU A 373 15.61 10.27 9.70
N TYR A 374 16.83 10.26 10.22
CA TYR A 374 17.94 9.41 9.77
C TYR A 374 17.59 7.92 9.87
N PHE A 375 17.15 7.47 11.05
CA PHE A 375 16.75 6.08 11.31
C PHE A 375 15.59 5.64 10.41
N ILE A 376 14.53 6.44 10.32
CA ILE A 376 13.36 6.18 9.47
C ILE A 376 13.77 6.12 7.99
N SER A 377 14.66 7.00 7.53
CA SER A 377 15.11 7.01 6.13
C SER A 377 15.85 5.74 5.74
N ILE A 378 16.80 5.27 6.56
CA ILE A 378 17.49 3.98 6.32
C ILE A 378 16.48 2.85 6.20
N LEU A 379 15.57 2.72 7.17
CA LEU A 379 14.56 1.68 7.17
C LEU A 379 13.66 1.76 5.95
N PHE A 380 13.13 2.94 5.64
CA PHE A 380 12.18 3.16 4.55
C PHE A 380 12.78 2.77 3.19
N PHE A 381 13.95 3.29 2.83
CA PHE A 381 14.62 2.97 1.56
C PHE A 381 15.02 1.50 1.47
N SER A 382 15.32 0.87 2.60
CA SER A 382 15.74 -0.53 2.64
C SER A 382 14.58 -1.51 2.46
N ARG A 383 13.41 -1.29 3.10
CA ARG A 383 12.35 -2.32 3.20
C ARG A 383 11.00 -2.01 2.56
N GLU A 384 10.60 -0.75 2.40
CA GLU A 384 9.20 -0.41 2.08
C GLU A 384 8.77 -0.96 0.72
N SER A 385 9.61 -0.83 -0.30
CA SER A 385 9.32 -1.34 -1.65
C SER A 385 9.20 -2.87 -1.71
N ILE A 386 10.03 -3.58 -0.93
CA ILE A 386 10.03 -5.03 -0.80
C ILE A 386 8.75 -5.50 -0.09
N ARG A 387 8.37 -4.85 1.02
CA ARG A 387 7.10 -5.11 1.72
C ARG A 387 5.89 -4.91 0.80
N MET A 388 5.87 -3.83 0.01
CA MET A 388 4.80 -3.57 -0.96
C MET A 388 4.74 -4.58 -2.11
N ALA A 389 5.89 -5.10 -2.58
CA ALA A 389 5.92 -6.15 -3.59
C ALA A 389 5.45 -7.51 -3.03
N ILE A 390 5.86 -7.84 -1.79
CA ILE A 390 5.40 -9.02 -1.04
C ILE A 390 3.86 -9.00 -0.87
N GLN A 391 3.28 -7.87 -0.47
CA GLN A 391 1.83 -7.72 -0.29
C GLN A 391 1.01 -7.88 -1.58
N ARG A 392 1.63 -7.71 -2.76
CA ARG A 392 0.96 -7.81 -4.06
C ARG A 392 0.98 -9.23 -4.67
N GLN A 393 1.60 -10.21 -4.02
CA GLN A 393 1.41 -11.61 -4.40
C GLN A 393 0.03 -12.10 -3.93
N PRO A 394 -0.91 -12.46 -4.83
CA PRO A 394 -2.14 -13.11 -4.40
C PRO A 394 -1.85 -14.52 -3.91
N LEU A 395 -2.42 -14.89 -2.76
CA LEU A 395 -2.35 -16.24 -2.19
C LEU A 395 -3.29 -17.23 -2.93
N GLN A 396 -3.62 -16.96 -4.20
CA GLN A 396 -4.58 -17.71 -5.00
C GLN A 396 -3.97 -18.21 -6.31
N LEU A 397 -4.18 -19.51 -6.54
CA LEU A 397 -3.94 -20.25 -7.77
C LEU A 397 -4.38 -19.48 -9.02
N LYS A 398 -3.51 -19.41 -10.04
CA LYS A 398 -3.98 -19.36 -11.43
C LYS A 398 -4.62 -20.70 -11.77
N PRO A 399 -5.91 -20.78 -12.13
CA PRO A 399 -6.44 -21.94 -12.82
C PRO A 399 -5.90 -21.88 -14.25
N LEU A 400 -4.99 -22.78 -14.62
CA LEU A 400 -4.56 -22.90 -16.01
C LEU A 400 -5.69 -23.52 -16.83
N THR A 401 -6.46 -22.66 -17.49
CA THR A 401 -7.30 -23.04 -18.62
C THR A 401 -6.42 -23.29 -19.84
N THR A 402 -6.45 -24.49 -20.39
CA THR A 402 -6.09 -24.71 -21.79
C THR A 402 -6.98 -25.79 -22.40
N TYR A 403 -7.60 -25.45 -23.54
CA TYR A 403 -8.10 -26.44 -24.48
C TYR A 403 -6.94 -27.35 -24.93
N SER A 404 -7.14 -28.66 -25.01
CA SER A 404 -7.45 -29.29 -26.32
C SER A 404 -7.68 -30.81 -26.19
N HIS A 405 -8.44 -31.33 -27.15
CA HIS A 405 -8.75 -32.74 -27.46
C HIS A 405 -9.18 -33.70 -26.36
N LYS A 406 -10.41 -34.22 -26.54
CA LYS A 406 -10.77 -35.57 -26.13
C LYS A 406 -9.80 -36.56 -26.79
N ASP A 407 -9.14 -37.36 -25.97
CA ASP A 407 -9.11 -38.80 -26.18
C ASP A 407 -9.35 -39.50 -24.85
N SER A 408 -9.95 -40.69 -24.92
CA SER A 408 -10.55 -41.36 -23.77
C SER A 408 -9.54 -42.06 -22.86
N THR A 409 -9.45 -41.64 -21.60
CA THR A 409 -9.66 -42.49 -20.40
C THR A 409 -9.57 -41.64 -19.12
N GLY A 410 -10.36 -41.98 -18.10
CA GLY A 410 -10.75 -41.01 -17.07
C GLY A 410 -9.84 -40.90 -15.83
N ALA A 411 -9.86 -39.72 -15.20
CA ALA A 411 -9.71 -39.54 -13.74
C ALA A 411 -10.18 -38.14 -13.29
N ALA A 412 -10.90 -38.07 -12.18
CA ALA A 412 -11.27 -36.83 -11.47
C ALA A 412 -10.15 -36.44 -10.44
N PRO A 413 -10.15 -35.26 -9.78
CA PRO A 413 -9.01 -34.36 -9.94
C PRO A 413 -8.07 -34.18 -8.73
N LYS A 414 -6.82 -33.85 -9.05
CA LYS A 414 -5.75 -33.46 -8.13
C LYS A 414 -5.89 -31.99 -7.74
N ARG A 415 -6.23 -31.67 -6.48
CA ARG A 415 -6.44 -30.27 -6.06
C ARG A 415 -5.86 -29.82 -4.71
N SER A 416 -5.58 -30.72 -3.76
CA SER A 416 -5.22 -30.32 -2.38
C SER A 416 -3.75 -29.99 -2.14
N ASN A 417 -2.84 -30.52 -2.96
CA ASN A 417 -1.42 -30.62 -2.59
C ASN A 417 -0.49 -29.66 -3.33
N ASP A 418 -0.77 -29.40 -4.62
CA ASP A 418 -0.17 -28.26 -5.32
C ASP A 418 -0.42 -26.95 -4.53
N VAL A 419 -1.55 -26.85 -3.80
CA VAL A 419 -1.88 -25.73 -2.91
C VAL A 419 -0.96 -25.63 -1.69
N SER A 420 -0.51 -26.77 -1.13
CA SER A 420 0.37 -26.82 0.06
C SER A 420 1.82 -26.49 -0.32
N GLU A 421 2.31 -27.08 -1.42
CA GLU A 421 3.65 -26.80 -1.93
C GLU A 421 3.76 -25.38 -2.48
N ALA A 422 2.77 -24.90 -3.24
CA ALA A 422 2.73 -23.50 -3.69
C ALA A 422 2.67 -22.52 -2.50
N ARG A 423 1.95 -22.85 -1.41
CA ARG A 423 1.95 -22.02 -0.19
C ARG A 423 3.32 -21.99 0.47
N THR A 424 4.00 -23.12 0.57
CA THR A 424 5.36 -23.21 1.17
C THR A 424 6.39 -22.47 0.33
N ILE A 425 6.33 -22.62 -1.00
CA ILE A 425 7.15 -21.89 -1.97
C ILE A 425 6.89 -20.38 -1.89
N ALA A 426 5.62 -19.96 -1.79
CA ALA A 426 5.26 -18.56 -1.58
C ALA A 426 5.87 -18.01 -0.28
N SER A 427 5.66 -18.68 0.85
CA SER A 427 6.23 -18.27 2.15
C SER A 427 7.77 -18.19 2.13
N GLN A 428 8.45 -19.15 1.50
CA GLN A 428 9.90 -19.09 1.35
C GLN A 428 10.35 -17.97 0.39
N SER A 429 9.57 -17.65 -0.66
CA SER A 429 9.83 -16.51 -1.54
C SER A 429 9.71 -15.17 -0.82
N VAL A 430 8.73 -15.05 0.08
CA VAL A 430 8.54 -13.89 0.96
C VAL A 430 9.72 -13.74 1.93
N VAL A 431 10.10 -14.81 2.64
CA VAL A 431 11.28 -14.83 3.52
C VAL A 431 12.53 -14.43 2.75
N ASN A 432 12.80 -15.04 1.60
CA ASN A 432 14.00 -14.74 0.81
C ASN A 432 14.02 -13.28 0.35
N MET A 433 12.91 -12.77 -0.19
CA MET A 433 12.80 -11.37 -0.61
C MET A 433 13.04 -10.39 0.55
N SER A 434 12.59 -10.71 1.77
CA SER A 434 12.79 -9.85 2.94
C SER A 434 14.28 -9.61 3.26
N TYR A 435 15.18 -10.58 3.01
CA TYR A 435 16.63 -10.43 3.24
C TYR A 435 17.29 -9.43 2.30
N LEU A 436 16.69 -9.11 1.14
CA LEU A 436 17.15 -8.02 0.29
C LEU A 436 17.07 -6.68 1.02
N SER A 437 16.13 -6.53 1.96
CA SER A 437 16.00 -5.32 2.80
C SER A 437 17.21 -5.13 3.71
N LEU A 438 17.74 -6.22 4.29
CA LEU A 438 18.95 -6.14 5.12
C LEU A 438 20.19 -5.80 4.27
N ALA A 439 20.30 -6.36 3.06
CA ALA A 439 21.40 -6.07 2.13
C ALA A 439 21.39 -4.60 1.67
N LEU A 440 20.22 -4.06 1.29
CA LEU A 440 20.04 -2.63 1.02
C LEU A 440 20.29 -1.79 2.27
N GLY A 441 19.94 -2.31 3.46
CA GLY A 441 20.23 -1.75 4.76
C GLY A 441 21.69 -1.37 4.96
N PHE A 442 22.63 -2.27 4.68
CA PHE A 442 24.05 -1.96 4.80
C PHE A 442 24.51 -0.84 3.86
N LEU A 443 24.00 -0.82 2.62
CA LEU A 443 24.32 0.22 1.64
C LEU A 443 23.77 1.59 2.04
N PHE A 444 22.49 1.65 2.43
CA PHE A 444 21.85 2.90 2.84
C PHE A 444 22.36 3.38 4.21
N ALA A 445 22.60 2.50 5.18
CA ALA A 445 23.20 2.88 6.46
C ALA A 445 24.58 3.52 6.26
N LEU A 446 25.45 2.97 5.40
CA LEU A 446 26.74 3.57 5.10
C LEU A 446 26.59 4.95 4.42
N ALA A 447 25.74 5.04 3.39
CA ALA A 447 25.54 6.27 2.63
C ALA A 447 24.91 7.40 3.48
N PHE A 448 23.87 7.10 4.26
CA PHE A 448 23.24 8.07 5.14
C PHE A 448 24.14 8.41 6.33
N ALA A 449 24.91 7.47 6.91
CA ALA A 449 25.82 7.78 8.02
C ALA A 449 26.90 8.78 7.59
N ALA A 450 27.52 8.54 6.42
CA ALA A 450 28.51 9.44 5.85
C ALA A 450 27.91 10.84 5.57
N SER A 451 26.73 10.89 4.96
CA SER A 451 26.00 12.15 4.70
C SER A 451 25.66 12.90 5.99
N TYR A 452 25.08 12.21 6.98
CA TYR A 452 24.63 12.81 8.24
C TYR A 452 25.80 13.39 9.05
N VAL A 453 26.96 12.74 9.03
CA VAL A 453 28.19 13.25 9.67
C VAL A 453 28.79 14.43 8.89
N GLN A 454 28.77 14.41 7.55
CA GLN A 454 29.36 15.46 6.72
C GLN A 454 28.51 16.74 6.65
N LEU A 455 27.19 16.62 6.74
CA LEU A 455 26.24 17.75 6.70
C LEU A 455 25.94 18.32 8.10
N ALA A 456 26.49 17.75 9.17
CA ALA A 456 26.31 18.25 10.52
C ALA A 456 26.88 19.67 10.69
N SER A 457 26.11 20.59 11.27
CA SER A 457 26.65 21.90 11.68
C SER A 457 27.62 21.74 12.86
N ARG A 458 28.52 22.73 13.05
CA ARG A 458 29.53 22.68 14.13
C ARG A 458 28.91 22.46 15.51
N GLU A 459 27.81 23.15 15.79
CA GLU A 459 26.99 23.00 17.01
C GLU A 459 26.51 21.55 17.26
N VAL A 460 26.23 20.78 16.20
CA VAL A 460 25.84 19.36 16.31
C VAL A 460 27.06 18.47 16.54
N SER A 461 28.16 18.70 15.81
CA SER A 461 29.37 17.87 15.91
C SER A 461 30.08 17.97 17.26
N GLU A 462 29.89 19.08 17.98
CA GLU A 462 30.48 19.35 19.30
C GLU A 462 29.65 18.75 20.46
N LEU A 463 28.45 18.21 20.20
CA LEU A 463 27.62 17.59 21.24
C LEU A 463 28.25 16.31 21.81
N PRO A 464 28.20 16.10 23.13
CA PRO A 464 28.76 14.92 23.78
C PRO A 464 28.08 13.64 23.25
N TYR A 465 28.92 12.65 22.93
CA TYR A 465 28.53 11.35 22.37
C TYR A 465 27.77 11.40 21.02
N TYR A 466 27.86 12.49 20.25
CA TYR A 466 27.19 12.60 18.94
C TYR A 466 27.57 11.45 17.97
N TYR A 467 28.87 11.26 17.69
CA TYR A 467 29.34 10.19 16.80
C TYR A 467 28.95 8.78 17.28
N ALA A 468 29.06 8.52 18.59
CA ALA A 468 28.63 7.27 19.19
C ALA A 468 27.11 7.03 19.01
N SER A 469 26.31 8.09 19.14
CA SER A 469 24.86 8.05 18.91
C SER A 469 24.52 7.69 17.46
N VAL A 470 25.23 8.27 16.48
CA VAL A 470 25.06 7.93 15.05
C VAL A 470 25.42 6.47 14.78
N ILE A 471 26.55 5.98 15.30
CA ILE A 471 26.98 4.58 15.13
C ILE A 471 25.97 3.62 15.76
N ILE A 472 25.53 3.86 17.00
CA ILE A 472 24.56 3.01 17.70
C ILE A 472 23.21 3.00 16.96
N THR A 473 22.72 4.14 16.50
CA THR A 473 21.47 4.22 15.70
C THR A 473 21.60 3.48 14.36
N SER A 474 22.79 3.50 13.75
CA SER A 474 23.06 2.74 12.52
C SER A 474 23.00 1.23 12.77
N ILE A 475 23.67 0.75 13.83
CA ILE A 475 23.61 -0.66 14.26
C ILE A 475 22.17 -1.06 14.61
N ALA A 476 21.44 -0.22 15.35
CA ALA A 476 20.04 -0.46 15.69
C ALA A 476 19.14 -0.59 14.44
N SER A 477 19.37 0.22 13.39
CA SER A 477 18.62 0.14 12.14
C SER A 477 18.88 -1.16 11.38
N LEU A 478 20.13 -1.64 11.36
CA LEU A 478 20.49 -2.94 10.78
C LEU A 478 19.92 -4.11 11.59
N MET A 479 19.90 -4.00 12.91
CA MET A 479 19.22 -4.96 13.79
C MET A 479 17.71 -5.00 13.53
N GLU A 480 17.05 -3.85 13.34
CA GLU A 480 15.62 -3.83 12.99
C GLU A 480 15.39 -4.46 11.60
N LEU A 481 16.23 -4.17 10.60
CA LEU A 481 16.15 -4.80 9.28
C LEU A 481 16.41 -6.31 9.31
N SER A 482 17.12 -6.83 10.32
CA SER A 482 17.23 -8.28 10.51
C SER A 482 15.91 -8.94 10.94
N THR A 483 14.91 -8.17 11.38
CA THR A 483 13.58 -8.68 11.76
C THR A 483 12.60 -8.86 10.59
N GLU A 484 12.92 -8.34 9.40
CA GLU A 484 12.04 -8.41 8.21
C GLU A 484 11.58 -9.83 7.79
N PRO A 485 12.41 -10.89 7.89
CA PRO A 485 11.97 -12.27 7.62
C PRO A 485 10.80 -12.69 8.52
N PHE A 486 10.89 -12.36 9.81
CA PHE A 486 9.87 -12.71 10.79
C PHE A 486 8.62 -11.85 10.62
N PHE A 487 8.79 -10.54 10.42
CA PHE A 487 7.70 -9.59 10.18
C PHE A 487 6.86 -9.98 8.96
N THR A 488 7.52 -10.30 7.84
CA THR A 488 6.84 -10.60 6.57
C THR A 488 6.05 -11.91 6.65
N VAL A 489 6.56 -12.91 7.36
CA VAL A 489 5.83 -14.16 7.67
C VAL A 489 4.61 -13.89 8.55
N VAL A 490 4.78 -13.17 9.66
CA VAL A 490 3.66 -12.81 10.57
C VAL A 490 2.56 -12.05 9.83
N GLN A 491 2.95 -11.17 8.90
CA GLN A 491 2.02 -10.43 8.04
C GLN A 491 1.33 -11.34 7.01
N GLN A 492 2.04 -12.29 6.38
CA GLN A 492 1.49 -13.21 5.38
C GLN A 492 0.45 -14.17 5.99
N TYR A 493 0.66 -14.64 7.22
CA TYR A 493 -0.28 -15.47 7.97
C TYR A 493 -1.36 -14.68 8.73
N MET A 494 -1.45 -13.36 8.53
CA MET A 494 -2.44 -12.46 9.15
C MET A 494 -2.47 -12.54 10.69
N LEU A 495 -1.31 -12.77 11.31
CA LEU A 495 -1.13 -12.93 12.76
C LEU A 495 -1.12 -11.58 13.50
N HIS A 496 -2.10 -10.73 13.20
CA HIS A 496 -2.18 -9.33 13.63
C HIS A 496 -2.12 -9.16 15.16
N ARG A 497 -2.65 -10.11 15.94
CA ARG A 497 -2.58 -10.09 17.41
C ARG A 497 -1.15 -10.28 17.93
N GLN A 498 -0.39 -11.23 17.40
CA GLN A 498 1.00 -11.45 17.81
C GLN A 498 1.87 -10.26 17.40
N ARG A 499 1.70 -9.78 16.15
CA ARG A 499 2.36 -8.58 15.64
C ARG A 499 2.17 -7.37 16.57
N ALA A 500 0.92 -7.07 16.92
CA ALA A 500 0.60 -5.93 17.77
C ALA A 500 1.26 -6.03 19.15
N VAL A 501 1.27 -7.21 19.78
CA VAL A 501 1.90 -7.41 21.09
C VAL A 501 3.42 -7.18 21.03
N VAL A 502 4.10 -7.69 20.00
CA VAL A 502 5.56 -7.52 19.84
C VAL A 502 5.95 -6.07 19.51
N GLU A 503 5.22 -5.40 18.62
CA GLU A 503 5.49 -3.99 18.30
C GLU A 503 5.21 -3.07 19.51
N MET A 504 4.12 -3.32 20.26
CA MET A 504 3.80 -2.53 21.45
C MET A 504 4.78 -2.76 22.61
N SER A 505 5.28 -3.98 22.81
CA SER A 505 6.29 -4.25 23.85
C SER A 505 7.64 -3.65 23.50
N ALA A 506 8.06 -3.70 22.24
CA ALA A 506 9.28 -3.00 21.79
C ALA A 506 9.17 -1.48 21.97
N ALA A 507 8.04 -0.87 21.57
CA ALA A 507 7.80 0.56 21.75
C ALA A 507 7.79 0.98 23.23
N PHE A 508 7.20 0.15 24.10
CA PHE A 508 7.25 0.32 25.55
C PHE A 508 8.69 0.30 26.09
N VAL A 509 9.48 -0.70 25.71
CA VAL A 509 10.88 -0.83 26.13
C VAL A 509 11.72 0.35 25.62
N LYS A 510 11.55 0.78 24.36
CA LYS A 510 12.20 2.00 23.82
C LYS A 510 11.98 3.19 24.74
N SER A 511 10.73 3.53 25.02
CA SER A 511 10.36 4.69 25.83
C SER A 511 10.84 4.56 27.28
N LEU A 512 10.75 3.38 27.87
CA LEU A 512 11.24 3.12 29.22
C LEU A 512 12.76 3.28 29.31
N THR A 513 13.52 2.69 28.39
CA THR A 513 14.99 2.80 28.37
C THR A 513 15.44 4.25 28.16
N THR A 514 14.85 4.97 27.20
CA THR A 514 15.15 6.40 26.99
C THR A 514 14.85 7.22 28.26
N CYS A 515 13.71 6.94 28.93
CA CYS A 515 13.34 7.62 30.17
C CYS A 515 14.31 7.32 31.32
N LEU A 516 14.70 6.06 31.53
CA LEU A 516 15.63 5.67 32.59
C LEU A 516 17.03 6.24 32.34
N ALA A 517 17.51 6.21 31.10
CA ALA A 517 18.80 6.79 30.72
C ALA A 517 18.83 8.32 30.92
N CYS A 518 17.80 9.05 30.48
CA CYS A 518 17.68 10.50 30.71
C CYS A 518 17.53 10.85 32.20
N ALA A 519 16.76 10.07 32.98
CA ALA A 519 16.57 10.31 34.41
C ALA A 519 17.84 10.00 35.21
N TRP A 520 18.60 8.97 34.85
CA TRP A 520 19.89 8.66 35.43
C TRP A 520 20.92 9.73 35.11
N ALA A 521 21.06 10.12 33.83
CA ALA A 521 21.92 11.22 33.38
C ALA A 521 21.67 12.51 34.16
N SER A 522 20.40 12.90 34.27
CA SER A 522 19.97 14.11 34.98
C SER A 522 20.24 14.05 36.49
N ARG A 523 20.23 12.88 37.12
CA ARG A 523 20.58 12.70 38.55
C ARG A 523 22.08 12.65 38.78
N ALA A 524 22.83 12.09 37.83
CA ALA A 524 24.29 12.01 37.87
C ALA A 524 24.98 13.33 37.45
N GLY A 525 24.24 14.33 36.99
CA GLY A 525 24.79 15.60 36.50
C GLY A 525 25.56 15.50 35.17
N HIS A 526 25.41 14.41 34.43
CA HIS A 526 26.14 14.16 33.19
C HIS A 526 25.33 14.59 31.96
N SER A 527 25.92 15.40 31.08
CA SER A 527 25.33 15.81 29.81
C SER A 527 25.55 14.75 28.72
N ILE A 528 24.71 13.72 28.66
CA ILE A 528 24.87 12.58 27.72
C ILE A 528 24.24 12.84 26.34
N GLY A 529 23.95 14.10 26.01
CA GLY A 529 23.49 14.54 24.69
C GLY A 529 22.26 13.76 24.18
N VAL A 530 22.41 13.16 22.99
CA VAL A 530 21.34 12.41 22.29
C VAL A 530 21.44 10.89 22.53
N LEU A 531 22.49 10.42 23.22
CA LEU A 531 22.76 8.99 23.43
C LEU A 531 21.59 8.18 24.03
N PRO A 532 20.77 8.71 24.98
CA PRO A 532 19.60 8.00 25.48
C PRO A 532 18.62 7.55 24.39
N PHE A 533 18.45 8.34 23.32
CA PHE A 533 17.58 8.00 22.20
C PHE A 533 18.16 6.86 21.36
N SER A 534 19.47 6.88 21.09
CA SER A 534 20.18 5.80 20.39
C SER A 534 20.12 4.47 21.13
N ILE A 535 20.31 4.48 22.46
CA ILE A 535 20.15 3.30 23.30
C ILE A 535 18.69 2.83 23.27
N GLY A 536 17.71 3.74 23.27
CA GLY A 536 16.30 3.43 23.05
C GLY A 536 16.05 2.68 21.74
N TYR A 537 16.60 3.14 20.61
CA TYR A 537 16.51 2.43 19.32
C TYR A 537 17.18 1.05 19.37
N LEU A 538 18.32 0.89 20.04
CA LEU A 538 19.01 -0.39 20.16
C LEU A 538 18.18 -1.41 20.97
N CYS A 539 17.60 -0.97 22.09
CA CYS A 539 16.71 -1.80 22.89
C CYS A 539 15.41 -2.15 22.13
N TYR A 540 14.82 -1.20 21.40
CA TYR A 540 13.67 -1.44 20.52
C TYR A 540 13.92 -2.60 19.55
N SER A 541 15.02 -2.52 18.78
CA SER A 541 15.40 -3.54 17.81
C SER A 541 15.66 -4.91 18.46
N SER A 542 16.31 -4.92 19.63
CA SER A 542 16.55 -6.15 20.41
C SER A 542 15.24 -6.80 20.89
N THR A 543 14.28 -6.00 21.37
CA THR A 543 12.96 -6.50 21.79
C THR A 543 12.15 -7.03 20.60
N LEU A 544 12.23 -6.41 19.42
CA LEU A 544 11.59 -6.94 18.21
C LEU A 544 12.16 -8.31 17.82
N ILE A 545 13.49 -8.46 17.79
CA ILE A 545 14.15 -9.75 17.48
C ILE A 545 13.67 -10.84 18.45
N CYS A 546 13.76 -10.57 19.77
CA CYS A 546 13.35 -11.52 20.79
C CYS A 546 11.85 -11.86 20.71
N GLY A 547 10.98 -10.83 20.61
CA GLY A 547 9.53 -11.00 20.58
C GLY A 547 9.04 -11.78 19.36
N TYR A 548 9.62 -11.55 18.17
CA TYR A 548 9.26 -12.30 16.97
C TYR A 548 9.79 -13.74 17.00
N MET A 549 11.03 -13.97 17.49
CA MET A 549 11.56 -15.32 17.68
C MET A 549 10.69 -16.16 18.61
N LEU A 550 10.23 -15.57 19.73
CA LEU A 550 9.30 -16.23 20.64
C LEU A 550 7.92 -16.48 19.98
N ALA A 551 7.36 -15.50 19.29
CA ALA A 551 6.02 -15.61 18.67
C ALA A 551 5.94 -16.67 17.54
N LEU A 552 7.05 -16.89 16.82
CA LEU A 552 7.11 -17.81 15.67
C LEU A 552 7.66 -19.20 16.00
N SER A 553 8.18 -19.41 17.21
CA SER A 553 8.72 -20.70 17.67
C SER A 553 7.79 -21.88 17.35
N GLY A 554 6.55 -21.86 17.84
CA GLY A 554 5.56 -22.91 17.58
C GLY A 554 4.92 -22.93 16.16
N ILE A 555 5.19 -21.93 15.32
CA ILE A 555 4.61 -21.84 13.95
C ILE A 555 5.57 -22.39 12.90
N THR A 556 6.87 -22.18 13.10
CA THR A 556 7.93 -22.68 12.21
C THR A 556 7.99 -24.22 12.23
N ASP A 557 7.67 -24.83 13.38
CA ASP A 557 7.60 -26.28 13.54
C ASP A 557 6.36 -26.92 12.87
N THR A 558 5.29 -26.15 12.65
CA THR A 558 4.03 -26.66 12.08
C THR A 558 3.87 -26.39 10.58
N GLN A 559 4.60 -25.42 10.02
CA GLN A 559 4.58 -25.13 8.57
C GLN A 559 6.01 -25.11 8.02
N LYS A 560 6.31 -26.07 7.12
CA LYS A 560 7.64 -26.47 6.64
C LYS A 560 8.40 -25.43 5.78
N PHE A 561 8.52 -24.18 6.20
CA PHE A 561 9.38 -23.16 5.59
C PHE A 561 10.48 -22.71 6.57
N SER A 562 11.61 -22.23 6.06
CA SER A 562 12.72 -21.76 6.90
C SER A 562 12.73 -20.24 6.98
N MET A 563 13.02 -19.71 8.17
CA MET A 563 13.26 -18.27 8.37
C MET A 563 14.57 -17.78 7.75
N LEU A 564 15.48 -18.68 7.37
CA LEU A 564 16.74 -18.36 6.71
C LEU A 564 16.59 -18.36 5.18
N PRO A 565 17.50 -17.71 4.41
CA PRO A 565 17.36 -17.58 2.97
C PRO A 565 17.73 -18.87 2.21
N THR A 566 16.78 -19.78 2.07
CA THR A 566 16.96 -21.09 1.42
C THR A 566 16.62 -21.06 -0.08
N LYS A 567 17.15 -22.03 -0.85
CA LYS A 567 16.90 -22.09 -2.31
C LYS A 567 15.52 -22.66 -2.61
N ILE A 568 14.73 -21.95 -3.40
CA ILE A 568 13.38 -22.33 -3.80
C ILE A 568 13.47 -23.28 -4.99
N LYS A 569 12.88 -24.47 -4.86
CA LYS A 569 12.77 -25.45 -5.93
C LYS A 569 11.53 -25.18 -6.79
N SER A 570 11.49 -24.02 -7.46
CA SER A 570 10.48 -23.77 -8.50
C SER A 570 10.77 -24.59 -9.76
N ARG A 571 9.71 -24.95 -10.48
CA ARG A 571 9.76 -25.70 -11.74
C ARG A 571 10.30 -24.83 -12.89
N ASP A 572 10.04 -23.52 -12.84
CA ASP A 572 10.63 -22.52 -13.73
C ASP A 572 11.77 -21.77 -13.02
N ARG A 573 13.02 -22.14 -13.34
CA ARG A 573 14.22 -21.47 -12.81
C ARG A 573 14.44 -20.06 -13.38
N SER A 574 13.90 -19.78 -14.56
CA SER A 574 13.97 -18.47 -15.23
C SER A 574 13.32 -17.35 -14.40
N GLU A 575 12.34 -17.68 -13.56
CA GLU A 575 11.66 -16.71 -12.70
C GLU A 575 12.40 -16.33 -11.41
N TYR A 576 13.57 -16.92 -11.10
CA TYR A 576 14.25 -16.71 -9.80
C TYR A 576 15.75 -16.38 -9.89
N PHE A 577 16.13 -15.16 -9.50
CA PHE A 577 17.51 -14.74 -9.28
C PHE A 577 18.16 -15.54 -8.13
N MET A 578 19.35 -16.10 -8.42
CA MET A 578 20.10 -17.02 -7.55
C MET A 578 19.31 -18.23 -7.01
N GLY A 579 18.15 -18.55 -7.60
CA GLY A 579 17.21 -19.55 -7.08
C GLY A 579 16.68 -19.22 -5.68
N ARG A 580 16.66 -17.94 -5.30
CA ARG A 580 16.18 -17.47 -3.98
C ARG A 580 15.18 -16.33 -4.10
N PHE A 581 15.49 -15.31 -4.89
CA PHE A 581 14.68 -14.10 -5.06
C PHE A 581 13.92 -14.20 -6.38
N SER A 582 12.63 -13.90 -6.42
CA SER A 582 11.85 -14.01 -7.66
C SER A 582 12.00 -12.74 -8.52
N TRP A 583 12.33 -12.91 -9.80
CA TRP A 583 12.46 -11.84 -10.79
C TRP A 583 11.20 -10.97 -10.92
N PRO A 584 9.96 -11.54 -10.95
CA PRO A 584 8.75 -10.72 -10.95
C PRO A 584 8.62 -9.83 -9.70
N MET A 585 8.99 -10.33 -8.51
CA MET A 585 8.95 -9.53 -7.29
C MET A 585 10.11 -8.54 -7.19
N ILE A 586 11.31 -8.86 -7.71
CA ILE A 586 12.41 -7.89 -7.85
C ILE A 586 11.97 -6.76 -8.79
N GLY A 587 11.48 -7.07 -9.99
CA GLY A 587 11.02 -6.07 -10.95
C GLY A 587 9.88 -5.21 -10.40
N LEU A 588 8.94 -5.81 -9.66
CA LEU A 588 7.91 -5.07 -8.94
C LEU A 588 8.49 -4.19 -7.82
N SER A 589 9.41 -4.73 -7.01
CA SER A 589 10.10 -3.99 -5.94
C SER A 589 10.89 -2.81 -6.48
N THR A 590 11.59 -2.95 -7.61
CA THR A 590 12.34 -1.87 -8.26
C THR A 590 11.41 -0.78 -8.77
N ASN A 591 10.32 -1.14 -9.45
CA ASN A 591 9.31 -0.16 -9.90
C ASN A 591 8.67 0.57 -8.72
N VAL A 592 8.34 -0.15 -7.64
CA VAL A 592 7.78 0.44 -6.42
C VAL A 592 8.83 1.24 -5.64
N PHE A 593 10.13 0.89 -5.69
CA PHE A 593 11.21 1.64 -5.03
C PHE A 593 11.32 3.07 -5.54
N PHE A 594 11.27 3.29 -6.85
CA PHE A 594 11.28 4.65 -7.41
C PHE A 594 10.00 5.43 -7.07
N GLN A 595 8.84 4.76 -6.97
CA GLN A 595 7.62 5.38 -6.46
C GLN A 595 7.72 5.72 -4.96
N SER A 596 8.36 4.84 -4.18
CA SER A 596 8.62 5.03 -2.76
C SER A 596 9.62 6.16 -2.50
N MET A 597 10.62 6.40 -3.38
CA MET A 597 11.49 7.59 -3.28
C MET A 597 10.68 8.88 -3.26
N ILE A 598 9.75 9.02 -4.21
CA ILE A 598 8.84 10.18 -4.26
C ILE A 598 7.97 10.20 -3.00
N LYS A 599 7.36 9.06 -2.62
CA LYS A 599 6.55 8.94 -1.40
C LYS A 599 7.31 9.42 -0.15
N HIS A 600 8.57 9.02 0.06
CA HIS A 600 9.39 9.41 1.22
C HIS A 600 9.55 10.93 1.29
N LEU A 601 9.93 11.56 0.18
CA LEU A 601 10.07 13.00 0.07
C LEU A 601 8.73 13.72 0.33
N LEU A 602 7.60 13.14 -0.10
CA LEU A 602 6.27 13.70 0.17
C LEU A 602 5.79 13.49 1.61
N THR A 603 6.22 12.42 2.30
CA THR A 603 5.76 12.08 3.66
C THR A 603 6.69 12.55 4.78
N GLN A 604 7.96 12.79 4.48
CA GLN A 604 8.98 13.30 5.43
C GLN A 604 9.50 14.68 5.01
N GLY A 605 8.93 15.27 3.96
CA GLY A 605 9.35 16.57 3.44
C GLY A 605 9.26 17.69 4.47
N ASP A 606 8.32 17.64 5.42
CA ASP A 606 8.25 18.63 6.50
C ASP A 606 9.48 18.59 7.41
N SER A 607 9.88 17.40 7.80
CA SER A 607 11.03 17.12 8.67
C SER A 607 12.34 17.37 7.94
N MET A 608 12.42 17.06 6.64
CA MET A 608 13.58 17.37 5.78
C MET A 608 13.74 18.89 5.57
N MET A 609 12.67 19.62 5.29
CA MET A 609 12.72 21.08 5.11
C MET A 609 13.07 21.79 6.42
N LEU A 610 12.48 21.37 7.54
CA LEU A 610 12.81 21.88 8.87
C LEU A 610 14.29 21.61 9.23
N ALA A 611 14.79 20.39 9.01
CA ALA A 611 16.19 20.03 9.29
C ALA A 611 17.23 20.80 8.44
N THR A 612 16.87 21.20 7.21
CA THR A 612 17.77 21.91 6.28
C THR A 612 17.63 23.43 6.29
N MET A 613 16.51 23.99 6.76
CA MET A 613 16.21 25.42 6.66
C MET A 613 16.02 26.14 8.01
N THR A 614 16.02 25.43 9.14
CA THR A 614 15.76 26.03 10.47
C THR A 614 16.78 25.62 11.53
N SER A 615 16.83 26.37 12.64
CA SER A 615 17.71 26.10 13.77
C SER A 615 17.35 24.79 14.51
N LEU A 616 18.32 24.22 15.24
CA LEU A 616 18.07 23.03 16.09
C LEU A 616 17.03 23.30 17.19
N GLU A 617 16.97 24.53 17.69
CA GLU A 617 15.95 24.95 18.65
C GLU A 617 14.56 24.88 18.01
N ASP A 618 14.37 25.48 16.84
CA ASP A 618 13.09 25.46 16.11
C ASP A 618 12.68 24.04 15.71
N GLN A 619 13.65 23.19 15.35
CA GLN A 619 13.43 21.76 15.10
C GLN A 619 12.83 21.07 16.32
N GLY A 620 13.42 21.27 17.51
CA GLY A 620 12.91 20.69 18.76
C GLY A 620 11.55 21.24 19.18
N ILE A 621 11.31 22.54 18.99
CA ILE A 621 10.03 23.19 19.34
C ILE A 621 8.91 22.72 18.40
N TYR A 622 9.17 22.61 17.09
CA TYR A 622 8.20 22.03 16.14
C TYR A 622 7.96 20.54 16.41
N ALA A 623 9.01 19.76 16.69
CA ALA A 623 8.88 18.33 17.02
C ALA A 623 8.03 18.13 18.28
N LEU A 624 8.16 18.98 19.30
CA LEU A 624 7.28 19.00 20.46
C LEU A 624 5.82 19.27 20.05
N ALA A 625 5.55 20.39 19.37
CA ALA A 625 4.20 20.79 18.99
C ALA A 625 3.51 19.75 18.09
N SER A 626 4.26 19.18 17.14
CA SER A 626 3.81 18.10 16.24
C SER A 626 3.49 16.81 17.00
N ASN A 627 4.31 16.42 17.98
CA ASN A 627 4.02 15.24 18.81
C ASN A 627 2.77 15.42 19.69
N TYR A 628 2.57 16.61 20.28
CA TYR A 628 1.38 16.90 21.10
C TYR A 628 0.10 17.00 20.25
N GLY A 629 0.08 17.82 19.21
CA GLY A 629 -1.10 17.97 18.36
C GLY A 629 -1.38 16.73 17.50
N GLY A 630 -0.33 16.03 17.07
CA GLY A 630 -0.42 14.75 16.37
C GLY A 630 -0.96 13.62 17.24
N LEU A 631 -0.74 13.63 18.56
CA LEU A 631 -1.37 12.68 19.48
C LEU A 631 -2.90 12.75 19.39
N LEU A 632 -3.47 13.97 19.37
CA LEU A 632 -4.91 14.19 19.30
C LEU A 632 -5.48 13.65 17.97
N ALA A 633 -4.81 13.90 16.85
CA ALA A 633 -5.19 13.32 15.55
C ALA A 633 -5.12 11.78 15.55
N ARG A 634 -4.04 11.19 16.09
CA ARG A 634 -3.83 9.73 16.13
C ARG A 634 -4.73 8.98 17.12
N VAL A 635 -5.26 9.65 18.15
CA VAL A 635 -6.12 9.04 19.18
C VAL A 635 -7.60 9.20 18.83
N PHE A 636 -8.01 10.36 18.30
CA PHE A 636 -9.42 10.65 18.04
C PHE A 636 -9.78 10.60 16.54
N PHE A 637 -9.03 11.27 15.67
CA PHE A 637 -9.46 11.45 14.27
C PHE A 637 -9.18 10.21 13.42
N GLN A 638 -7.98 9.61 13.55
CA GLN A 638 -7.57 8.46 12.74
C GLN A 638 -8.54 7.26 12.88
N PRO A 639 -9.00 6.84 14.08
CA PRO A 639 -9.98 5.76 14.19
C PRO A 639 -11.35 6.10 13.57
N ILE A 640 -11.79 7.36 13.67
CA ILE A 640 -13.03 7.84 13.04
C ILE A 640 -12.89 7.81 11.51
N GLU A 641 -11.74 8.23 10.99
CA GLU A 641 -11.42 8.25 9.56
C GLU A 641 -11.39 6.83 8.97
N GLU A 642 -10.68 5.89 9.61
CA GLU A 642 -10.57 4.50 9.17
C GLU A 642 -11.93 3.77 9.21
N SER A 643 -12.72 3.99 10.27
CA SER A 643 -14.09 3.48 10.37
C SER A 643 -15.01 4.07 9.28
N SER A 644 -14.94 5.40 9.07
CA SER A 644 -15.74 6.09 8.05
C SER A 644 -15.38 5.64 6.65
N ARG A 645 -14.08 5.48 6.32
CA ARG A 645 -13.60 4.92 5.05
C ARG A 645 -14.19 3.53 4.78
N THR A 646 -14.23 2.68 5.80
CA THR A 646 -14.81 1.33 5.70
C THR A 646 -16.31 1.38 5.41
N LEU A 647 -17.04 2.27 6.09
CA LEU A 647 -18.48 2.50 5.87
C LEU A 647 -18.77 3.09 4.48
N PHE A 648 -18.03 4.13 4.06
CA PHE A 648 -18.17 4.73 2.73
C PHE A 648 -17.88 3.71 1.64
N SER A 649 -16.81 2.93 1.75
CA SER A 649 -16.50 1.86 0.78
C SER A 649 -17.58 0.78 0.74
N SER A 650 -18.25 0.46 1.86
CA SER A 650 -19.36 -0.50 1.88
C SER A 650 -20.66 0.05 1.27
N LEU A 651 -20.97 1.34 1.49
CA LEU A 651 -22.17 1.99 0.97
C LEU A 651 -22.05 2.33 -0.53
N LEU A 652 -20.86 2.71 -0.99
CA LEU A 652 -20.61 3.22 -2.34
C LEU A 652 -20.14 2.15 -3.34
N ASN A 653 -19.63 1.00 -2.89
CA ASN A 653 -19.39 -0.15 -3.79
C ASN A 653 -20.68 -0.94 -4.02
N SER A 654 -21.21 -0.91 -5.25
CA SER A 654 -22.39 -1.69 -5.61
C SER A 654 -22.06 -3.15 -5.88
N GLY A 655 -22.76 -4.07 -5.19
CA GLY A 655 -22.82 -5.47 -5.59
C GLY A 655 -23.74 -5.66 -6.80
N GLY A 656 -23.16 -6.07 -7.93
CA GLY A 656 -23.86 -6.71 -9.06
C GLY A 656 -24.74 -5.83 -9.97
N SER A 657 -25.36 -4.77 -9.46
CA SER A 657 -26.26 -3.90 -10.24
C SER A 657 -25.66 -2.51 -10.45
N GLY A 658 -25.54 -2.10 -11.72
CA GLY A 658 -24.77 -0.93 -12.16
C GLY A 658 -25.29 0.47 -11.78
N HIS A 659 -26.23 0.58 -10.85
CA HIS A 659 -26.68 1.84 -10.27
C HIS A 659 -26.42 1.84 -8.76
N LEU A 660 -25.64 2.81 -8.25
CA LEU A 660 -25.65 3.10 -6.83
C LEU A 660 -27.08 3.49 -6.42
N ARG A 661 -27.62 2.84 -5.39
CA ARG A 661 -28.92 3.22 -4.83
C ARG A 661 -28.80 4.60 -4.19
N VAL A 662 -29.68 5.53 -4.57
CA VAL A 662 -29.72 6.91 -4.00
C VAL A 662 -29.72 6.87 -2.46
N LYS A 663 -30.48 5.94 -1.87
CA LYS A 663 -30.51 5.68 -0.41
C LYS A 663 -29.13 5.39 0.22
N ASN A 664 -28.22 4.72 -0.48
CA ASN A 664 -26.86 4.48 0.01
C ASN A 664 -26.01 5.76 -0.04
N ILE A 665 -26.21 6.58 -1.07
CA ILE A 665 -25.52 7.86 -1.24
C ILE A 665 -26.00 8.86 -0.18
N ASP A 666 -27.30 8.91 0.11
CA ASP A 666 -27.87 9.73 1.19
C ASP A 666 -27.39 9.25 2.57
N ALA A 667 -27.25 7.93 2.78
CA ALA A 667 -26.64 7.40 4.00
C ALA A 667 -25.16 7.81 4.14
N ALA A 668 -24.38 7.71 3.07
CA ALA A 668 -22.97 8.13 3.04
C ALA A 668 -22.82 9.65 3.23
N LYS A 669 -23.71 10.46 2.61
CA LYS A 669 -23.81 11.91 2.80
C LYS A 669 -24.11 12.23 4.26
N THR A 670 -25.13 11.60 4.85
CA THR A 670 -25.53 11.80 6.25
C THR A 670 -24.38 11.52 7.20
N GLN A 671 -23.69 10.38 7.03
CA GLN A 671 -22.53 10.02 7.83
C GLN A 671 -21.39 11.05 7.69
N LEU A 672 -21.08 11.52 6.48
CA LEU A 672 -20.06 12.53 6.24
C LEU A 672 -20.42 13.88 6.88
N THR A 673 -21.65 14.36 6.67
CA THR A 673 -22.16 15.61 7.27
C THR A 673 -22.15 15.54 8.81
N GLU A 674 -22.54 14.41 9.40
CA GLU A 674 -22.55 14.23 10.86
C GLU A 674 -21.14 14.28 11.48
N VAL A 675 -20.12 13.70 10.83
CA VAL A 675 -18.72 13.78 11.27
C VAL A 675 -18.14 15.18 11.06
N LEU A 676 -18.39 15.80 9.90
CA LEU A 676 -17.97 17.18 9.63
C LEU A 676 -18.56 18.16 10.65
N HIS A 677 -19.83 17.99 11.02
CA HIS A 677 -20.48 18.84 12.03
C HIS A 677 -19.87 18.64 13.42
N ALA A 678 -19.62 17.39 13.84
CA ALA A 678 -18.95 17.09 15.10
C ALA A 678 -17.54 17.71 15.15
N TYR A 679 -16.77 17.65 14.06
CA TYR A 679 -15.47 18.31 13.95
C TYR A 679 -15.57 19.84 13.98
N SER A 680 -16.59 20.44 13.37
CA SER A 680 -16.84 21.88 13.46
C SER A 680 -17.18 22.34 14.88
N LEU A 681 -17.98 21.59 15.63
CA LEU A 681 -18.30 21.88 17.04
C LEU A 681 -17.05 21.82 17.92
N MET A 682 -16.22 20.79 17.72
CA MET A 682 -14.94 20.65 18.41
C MET A 682 -13.96 21.78 18.03
N ALA A 683 -13.94 22.24 16.78
CA ALA A 683 -13.13 23.40 16.35
C ALA A 683 -13.59 24.71 17.02
N ILE A 684 -14.91 24.93 17.12
CA ILE A 684 -15.51 26.07 17.85
C ILE A 684 -15.13 26.09 19.33
N VAL A 685 -14.97 24.92 19.97
CA VAL A 685 -14.46 24.84 21.35
C VAL A 685 -12.95 25.02 21.40
N GLY A 686 -12.22 24.43 20.45
CA GLY A 686 -10.75 24.43 20.39
C GLY A 686 -10.12 25.78 20.03
N PHE A 687 -10.73 26.59 19.17
CA PHE A 687 -10.16 27.88 18.74
C PHE A 687 -10.02 28.94 19.83
N PRO A 688 -11.01 29.17 20.74
CA PRO A 688 -10.82 30.07 21.87
C PRO A 688 -10.03 29.42 23.02
N LEU A 689 -10.32 28.16 23.37
CA LEU A 689 -9.76 27.54 24.58
C LEU A 689 -8.38 26.91 24.38
N GLY A 690 -8.13 26.29 23.23
CA GLY A 690 -6.86 25.62 22.93
C GLY A 690 -5.63 26.52 23.07
N PRO A 691 -5.61 27.70 22.43
CA PRO A 691 -4.52 28.66 22.55
C PRO A 691 -4.17 29.11 23.98
N VAL A 692 -5.13 29.07 24.91
CA VAL A 692 -4.95 29.44 26.32
C VAL A 692 -4.54 28.23 27.17
N LEU A 693 -5.26 27.11 27.02
CA LEU A 693 -5.07 25.90 27.83
C LEU A 693 -3.83 25.10 27.42
N ALA A 694 -3.44 25.08 26.15
CA ALA A 694 -2.32 24.25 25.69
C ALA A 694 -0.96 24.71 26.25
N PRO A 695 -0.61 26.01 26.29
CA PRO A 695 0.58 26.48 27.00
C PRO A 695 0.58 26.19 28.50
N GLN A 696 -0.58 26.34 29.16
CA GLN A 696 -0.74 26.02 30.59
C GLN A 696 -0.52 24.52 30.87
N LEU A 697 -1.09 23.66 30.02
CA LEU A 697 -0.89 22.22 30.05
C LEU A 697 0.58 21.83 29.78
N LEU A 698 1.25 22.51 28.84
CA LEU A 698 2.67 22.30 28.58
C LEU A 698 3.54 22.69 29.79
N ARG A 699 3.24 23.78 30.50
CA ARG A 699 3.96 24.15 31.73
C ARG A 699 3.84 23.06 32.82
N LEU A 700 2.65 22.48 32.97
CA LEU A 700 2.39 21.39 33.92
C LEU A 700 3.14 20.10 33.52
N LEU A 701 3.10 19.74 32.24
CA LEU A 701 3.66 18.50 31.72
C LEU A 701 5.18 18.61 31.45
N GLY A 702 5.60 19.56 30.62
CA GLY A 702 7.00 19.78 30.19
C GLY A 702 7.90 20.48 31.21
N GLY A 703 7.33 21.09 32.26
CA GLY A 703 8.11 21.80 33.28
C GLY A 703 8.65 23.15 32.79
N ARG A 704 9.57 23.74 33.57
CA ARG A 704 10.00 25.14 33.39
C ARG A 704 10.83 25.38 32.12
N ILE A 705 11.60 24.40 31.66
CA ILE A 705 12.47 24.53 30.46
C ILE A 705 11.64 24.84 29.20
N TRP A 706 10.45 24.25 29.08
CA TRP A 706 9.56 24.42 27.93
C TRP A 706 8.56 25.58 28.06
N ALA A 707 8.61 26.33 29.17
CA ALA A 707 7.71 27.45 29.46
C ALA A 707 8.20 28.79 28.84
N SER A 708 8.78 28.74 27.64
CA SER A 708 9.24 29.92 26.90
C SER A 708 8.10 30.53 26.06
N PRO A 709 8.00 31.89 25.94
CA PRO A 709 7.00 32.55 25.10
C PRO A 709 7.00 32.08 23.65
N LYS A 710 8.17 31.77 23.07
CA LYS A 710 8.33 31.25 21.69
C LYS A 710 7.59 29.92 21.51
N ILE A 711 7.69 29.05 22.52
CA ILE A 711 7.13 27.70 22.55
C ILE A 711 5.61 27.76 22.80
N SER A 712 5.18 28.59 23.75
CA SER A 712 3.77 28.84 24.02
C SER A 712 3.05 29.40 22.78
N SER A 713 3.64 30.41 22.11
CA SER A 713 3.12 30.96 20.86
C SER A 713 2.98 29.90 19.76
N LEU A 714 3.98 29.03 19.55
CA LEU A 714 3.88 27.98 18.55
C LEU A 714 2.78 26.97 18.89
N LEU A 715 2.67 26.56 20.15
CA LEU A 715 1.65 25.61 20.57
C LEU A 715 0.24 26.18 20.41
N SER A 716 0.05 27.47 20.73
CA SER A 716 -1.19 28.21 20.45
C SER A 716 -1.50 28.27 18.94
N LEU A 717 -0.49 28.49 18.09
CA LEU A 717 -0.66 28.43 16.62
C LEU A 717 -1.06 27.02 16.16
N TYR A 718 -0.46 25.98 16.75
CA TYR A 718 -0.77 24.58 16.42
C TYR A 718 -2.23 24.21 16.75
N CYS A 719 -2.84 24.81 17.77
CA CYS A 719 -4.27 24.63 18.05
C CYS A 719 -5.18 25.03 16.86
N TYR A 720 -4.79 26.03 16.07
CA TYR A 720 -5.52 26.40 14.85
C TYR A 720 -5.30 25.41 13.70
N TYR A 721 -4.18 24.68 13.69
CA TYR A 721 -3.87 23.66 12.69
C TYR A 721 -4.64 22.34 12.91
N ILE A 722 -4.95 21.98 14.17
CA ILE A 722 -5.62 20.71 14.53
C ILE A 722 -6.95 20.48 13.76
N PRO A 723 -7.86 21.47 13.59
CA PRO A 723 -9.05 21.27 12.77
C PRO A 723 -8.77 21.00 11.29
N PHE A 724 -7.73 21.60 10.69
CA PHE A 724 -7.36 21.31 9.30
C PHE A 724 -6.95 19.85 9.11
N LEU A 725 -6.25 19.24 10.08
CA LEU A 725 -5.96 17.80 10.08
C LEU A 725 -7.25 16.96 10.11
N ALA A 726 -8.19 17.30 10.99
CA ALA A 726 -9.49 16.61 11.10
C ALA A 726 -10.31 16.67 9.80
N PHE A 727 -10.48 17.88 9.24
CA PHE A 727 -11.25 18.09 8.01
C PHE A 727 -10.58 17.45 6.79
N ASN A 728 -9.25 17.52 6.69
CA ASN A 728 -8.51 16.86 5.61
C ASN A 728 -8.74 15.35 5.64
N GLY A 729 -8.47 14.67 6.77
CA GLY A 729 -8.58 13.22 6.91
C GLY A 729 -9.95 12.66 6.52
N ILE A 730 -11.05 13.20 7.07
CA ILE A 730 -12.40 12.70 6.74
C ILE A 730 -12.80 12.99 5.28
N SER A 731 -12.34 14.12 4.70
CA SER A 731 -12.62 14.43 3.30
C SER A 731 -11.86 13.50 2.34
N GLU A 732 -10.58 13.21 2.62
CA GLU A 732 -9.77 12.27 1.84
C GLU A 732 -10.27 10.82 2.01
N ALA A 733 -10.77 10.44 3.20
CA ALA A 733 -11.45 9.16 3.40
C ALA A 733 -12.63 8.97 2.45
N PHE A 734 -13.53 9.96 2.36
CA PHE A 734 -14.66 9.89 1.41
C PHE A 734 -14.17 9.83 -0.05
N VAL A 735 -13.24 10.70 -0.46
CA VAL A 735 -12.69 10.67 -1.83
C VAL A 735 -12.09 9.30 -2.15
N SER A 736 -11.30 8.72 -1.24
CA SER A 736 -10.65 7.41 -1.41
C SER A 736 -11.63 6.24 -1.55
N SER A 737 -12.84 6.37 -0.99
CA SER A 737 -13.92 5.37 -1.09
C SER A 737 -14.88 5.59 -2.26
N ALA A 738 -14.97 6.82 -2.78
CA ALA A 738 -15.95 7.22 -3.79
C ALA A 738 -15.38 7.37 -5.21
N ALA A 739 -14.07 7.59 -5.35
CA ALA A 739 -13.45 7.95 -6.63
C ALA A 739 -13.16 6.74 -7.54
N ASN A 740 -13.52 6.88 -8.82
CA ASN A 740 -13.26 5.87 -9.84
C ASN A 740 -11.77 5.84 -10.22
N SER A 741 -11.28 4.76 -10.85
CA SER A 741 -9.86 4.60 -11.25
C SER A 741 -9.26 5.76 -12.07
N ALA A 742 -10.07 6.44 -12.88
CA ALA A 742 -9.65 7.64 -13.61
C ALA A 742 -9.53 8.88 -12.70
N GLU A 743 -10.43 9.03 -11.74
CA GLU A 743 -10.44 10.13 -10.77
C GLU A 743 -9.34 9.96 -9.72
N LEU A 744 -9.07 8.74 -9.25
CA LEU A 744 -7.90 8.40 -8.41
C LEU A 744 -6.57 8.73 -9.10
N ARG A 745 -6.45 8.43 -10.40
CA ARG A 745 -5.26 8.79 -11.19
C ARG A 745 -5.12 10.31 -11.36
N ARG A 746 -6.23 11.04 -11.45
CA ARG A 746 -6.24 12.52 -11.45
C ARG A 746 -5.89 13.08 -10.05
N GLN A 747 -6.34 12.45 -8.97
CA GLN A 747 -5.97 12.78 -7.60
C GLN A 747 -4.46 12.63 -7.38
N ALA A 748 -3.84 11.56 -7.90
CA ALA A 748 -2.39 11.37 -7.81
C ALA A 748 -1.58 12.51 -8.49
N VAL A 749 -2.07 13.05 -9.61
CA VAL A 749 -1.48 14.25 -10.24
C VAL A 749 -1.66 15.49 -9.35
N TRP A 750 -2.86 15.70 -8.80
CA TRP A 750 -3.12 16.79 -7.87
C TRP A 750 -2.29 16.73 -6.57
N MET A 751 -1.99 15.53 -6.07
CA MET A 751 -1.08 15.36 -4.92
C MET A 751 0.31 15.93 -5.21
N GLY A 752 0.83 15.77 -6.44
CA GLY A 752 2.07 16.44 -6.86
C GLY A 752 1.97 17.97 -6.83
N VAL A 753 0.83 18.53 -7.24
CA VAL A 753 0.56 19.98 -7.16
C VAL A 753 0.51 20.47 -5.71
N PHE A 754 -0.20 19.76 -4.82
CA PHE A 754 -0.25 20.12 -3.39
C PHE A 754 1.13 20.09 -2.75
N SER A 755 1.97 19.13 -3.12
CA SER A 755 3.36 19.05 -2.66
C SER A 755 4.22 20.20 -3.18
N ALA A 756 4.04 20.65 -4.42
CA ALA A 756 4.70 21.84 -4.94
C ALA A 756 4.21 23.14 -4.27
N CYS A 757 2.92 23.25 -3.94
CA CYS A 757 2.36 24.34 -3.14
C CYS A 757 2.93 24.34 -1.72
N PHE A 758 3.03 23.18 -1.07
CA PHE A 758 3.64 23.02 0.25
C PHE A 758 5.12 23.43 0.25
N ALA A 759 5.93 22.90 -0.68
CA ALA A 759 7.34 23.24 -0.80
C ALA A 759 7.56 24.74 -1.07
N SER A 760 6.72 25.35 -1.92
CA SER A 760 6.73 26.79 -2.16
C SER A 760 6.37 27.60 -0.89
N ALA A 761 5.30 27.21 -0.19
CA ALA A 761 4.88 27.90 1.04
C ALA A 761 5.92 27.76 2.16
N ALA A 762 6.50 26.57 2.33
CA ALA A 762 7.58 26.34 3.28
C ALA A 762 8.85 27.11 2.90
N TYR A 763 9.28 27.15 1.64
CA TYR A 763 10.39 28.00 1.22
C TYR A 763 10.14 29.49 1.55
N LEU A 764 8.94 29.99 1.24
CA LEU A 764 8.56 31.37 1.54
C LEU A 764 8.57 31.65 3.06
N PHE A 765 7.91 30.83 3.88
CA PHE A 765 7.81 31.10 5.32
C PHE A 765 9.11 30.82 6.10
N LEU A 766 9.89 29.81 5.71
CA LEU A 766 11.14 29.47 6.38
C LEU A 766 12.30 30.35 5.93
N LYS A 767 12.50 30.52 4.61
CA LYS A 767 13.70 31.15 4.05
C LYS A 767 13.53 32.65 3.81
N VAL A 768 12.36 33.09 3.34
CA VAL A 768 12.08 34.51 3.07
C VAL A 768 11.50 35.21 4.30
N GLY A 769 10.54 34.57 4.99
CA GLY A 769 9.90 35.10 6.19
C GLY A 769 10.67 34.88 7.50
N ALA A 770 11.71 34.04 7.50
CA ALA A 770 12.50 33.66 8.68
C ALA A 770 11.66 33.20 9.90
N LEU A 771 10.47 32.62 9.67
CA LEU A 771 9.50 32.28 10.72
C LEU A 771 9.82 30.98 11.48
N GLY A 772 10.92 30.30 11.15
CA GLY A 772 11.37 29.07 11.81
C GLY A 772 10.26 28.03 11.96
N ALA A 773 10.05 27.55 13.20
CA ALA A 773 9.02 26.57 13.53
C ALA A 773 7.58 27.06 13.20
N HIS A 774 7.29 28.35 13.37
CA HIS A 774 5.98 28.92 13.02
C HIS A 774 5.74 28.87 11.51
N GLY A 775 6.80 29.08 10.72
CA GLY A 775 6.74 28.98 9.26
C GLY A 775 6.35 27.59 8.77
N MET A 776 6.83 26.53 9.44
CA MET A 776 6.40 25.15 9.14
C MET A 776 4.92 24.93 9.40
N VAL A 777 4.39 25.44 10.52
CA VAL A 777 2.97 25.30 10.85
C VAL A 777 2.10 26.04 9.83
N TYR A 778 2.48 27.26 9.42
CA TYR A 778 1.78 27.99 8.35
C TYR A 778 1.82 27.28 7.00
N ALA A 779 2.98 26.72 6.60
CA ALA A 779 3.10 25.95 5.37
C ALA A 779 2.18 24.72 5.37
N ASN A 780 2.06 24.04 6.51
CA ASN A 780 1.16 22.90 6.69
C ASN A 780 -0.32 23.30 6.71
N ILE A 781 -0.69 24.43 7.32
CA ILE A 781 -2.06 24.98 7.23
C ILE A 781 -2.42 25.26 5.76
N VAL A 782 -1.53 25.88 4.97
CA VAL A 782 -1.75 26.13 3.54
C VAL A 782 -1.92 24.82 2.76
N ASN A 783 -1.05 23.83 2.98
CA ASN A 783 -1.13 22.51 2.35
C ASN A 783 -2.48 21.82 2.64
N MET A 784 -2.90 21.77 3.90
CA MET A 784 -4.19 21.15 4.27
C MET A 784 -5.39 21.95 3.76
N ALA A 785 -5.35 23.28 3.78
CA ALA A 785 -6.42 24.12 3.24
C ALA A 785 -6.67 23.86 1.74
N VAL A 786 -5.60 23.82 0.93
CA VAL A 786 -5.72 23.52 -0.51
C VAL A 786 -6.28 22.12 -0.75
N ARG A 787 -5.84 21.11 0.02
CA ARG A 787 -6.36 19.74 -0.06
C ARG A 787 -7.85 19.65 0.31
N ILE A 788 -8.29 20.35 1.37
CA ILE A 788 -9.68 20.39 1.80
C ILE A 788 -10.55 21.05 0.72
N ILE A 789 -10.11 22.19 0.15
CA ILE A 789 -10.83 22.87 -0.93
C ILE A 789 -11.01 21.93 -2.13
N TRP A 790 -9.97 21.21 -2.51
CA TRP A 790 -10.03 20.25 -3.62
C TRP A 790 -10.94 19.05 -3.31
N SER A 791 -10.80 18.45 -2.13
CA SER A 791 -11.60 17.28 -1.71
C SER A 791 -13.08 17.62 -1.57
N PHE A 792 -13.39 18.79 -1.01
CA PHE A 792 -14.76 19.30 -0.94
C PHE A 792 -15.34 19.62 -2.33
N SER A 793 -14.52 20.16 -3.24
CA SER A 793 -14.92 20.36 -4.65
C SER A 793 -15.24 19.04 -5.35
N PHE A 794 -14.47 17.98 -5.08
CA PHE A 794 -14.77 16.63 -5.56
C PHE A 794 -16.08 16.12 -4.97
N ILE A 795 -16.25 16.16 -3.64
CA ILE A 795 -17.44 15.67 -2.93
C ILE A 795 -18.71 16.35 -3.47
N ARG A 796 -18.71 17.69 -3.59
CA ARG A 796 -19.86 18.44 -4.12
C ARG A 796 -20.19 18.04 -5.57
N LYS A 797 -19.18 17.82 -6.42
CA LYS A 797 -19.36 17.34 -7.79
C LYS A 797 -19.79 15.86 -7.87
N PHE A 798 -19.41 15.04 -6.89
CA PHE A 798 -19.83 13.64 -6.79
C PHE A 798 -21.31 13.54 -6.37
N MET A 799 -21.70 14.24 -5.31
CA MET A 799 -23.09 14.25 -4.82
C MET A 799 -24.05 14.83 -5.89
N SER A 800 -23.67 15.96 -6.50
CA SER A 800 -24.45 16.58 -7.58
C SER A 800 -24.63 15.69 -8.82
N ARG A 801 -23.68 14.78 -9.12
CA ARG A 801 -23.82 13.79 -10.20
C ARG A 801 -24.85 12.69 -9.89
N HIS A 802 -25.22 12.52 -8.62
CA HIS A 802 -26.14 11.49 -8.14
C HIS A 802 -27.44 12.06 -7.57
N GLY A 803 -27.77 13.32 -7.87
CA GLY A 803 -29.02 13.95 -7.48
C GLY A 803 -29.10 14.48 -6.04
N SER A 804 -28.03 14.35 -5.25
CA SER A 804 -27.98 14.91 -3.88
C SER A 804 -27.15 16.19 -3.84
N GLY A 805 -27.75 17.29 -3.37
CA GLY A 805 -27.01 18.51 -3.05
C GLY A 805 -26.27 18.36 -1.72
N MET A 806 -25.13 19.04 -1.55
CA MET A 806 -24.49 19.25 -0.24
C MET A 806 -24.14 20.72 -0.08
N ALA A 807 -24.75 21.39 0.90
CA ALA A 807 -24.45 22.76 1.26
C ALA A 807 -23.54 22.83 2.51
N ILE A 808 -22.69 23.86 2.58
CA ILE A 808 -21.78 24.08 3.73
C ILE A 808 -22.57 24.32 5.02
N ALA A 809 -23.77 24.91 4.91
CA ALA A 809 -24.68 25.12 6.03
C ALA A 809 -25.19 23.82 6.69
N GLU A 810 -25.05 22.65 6.06
CA GLU A 810 -25.49 21.36 6.64
C GLU A 810 -24.57 20.84 7.75
N PHE A 811 -23.29 21.23 7.74
CA PHE A 811 -22.30 20.84 8.75
C PHE A 811 -21.66 22.03 9.49
N SER A 812 -22.02 23.26 9.10
CA SER A 812 -21.64 24.46 9.84
C SER A 812 -22.46 24.55 11.14
N PRO A 813 -21.83 24.81 12.29
CA PRO A 813 -22.52 25.15 13.52
C PRO A 813 -23.35 26.43 13.35
N ARG A 814 -24.27 26.69 14.28
CA ARG A 814 -25.16 27.85 14.17
C ARG A 814 -24.37 29.17 14.17
N PRO A 815 -24.82 30.21 13.44
CA PRO A 815 -24.17 31.51 13.43
C PRO A 815 -23.95 32.11 14.82
N LEU A 816 -24.91 31.92 15.75
CA LEU A 816 -24.78 32.34 17.15
C LEU A 816 -23.63 31.64 17.89
N THR A 817 -23.41 30.35 17.60
CA THR A 817 -22.30 29.55 18.17
C THR A 817 -20.95 30.04 17.60
N CYS A 818 -20.90 30.37 16.31
CA CYS A 818 -19.72 30.98 15.68
C CYS A 818 -19.40 32.37 16.27
N ILE A 819 -20.42 33.23 16.45
CA ILE A 819 -20.27 34.55 17.08
C ILE A 819 -19.75 34.39 18.51
N ALA A 820 -20.37 33.51 19.31
CA ALA A 820 -19.93 33.23 20.67
C ALA A 820 -18.45 32.79 20.74
N SER A 821 -17.99 31.98 19.78
CA SER A 821 -16.58 31.59 19.67
C SER A 821 -15.65 32.78 19.43
N VAL A 822 -16.00 33.69 18.52
CA VAL A 822 -15.20 34.89 18.21
C VAL A 822 -15.19 35.82 19.42
N THR A 823 -16.34 36.10 20.03
CA THR A 823 -16.44 36.92 21.24
C THR A 823 -15.61 36.32 22.38
N MET A 824 -15.62 34.99 22.55
CA MET A 824 -14.82 34.30 23.57
C MET A 824 -13.31 34.46 23.33
N SER A 825 -12.83 34.29 22.10
CA SER A 825 -11.43 34.55 21.75
C SER A 825 -11.00 35.98 22.05
N ILE A 826 -11.87 36.97 21.76
CA ILE A 826 -11.61 38.38 22.05
C ILE A 826 -11.54 38.61 23.57
N VAL A 827 -12.48 38.06 24.35
CA VAL A 827 -12.50 38.20 25.82
C VAL A 827 -11.27 37.57 26.48
N LEU A 828 -10.87 36.37 26.04
CA LEU A 828 -9.66 35.70 26.56
C LEU A 828 -8.38 36.47 26.23
N THR A 829 -8.33 37.11 25.06
CA THR A 829 -7.22 37.97 24.63
C THR A 829 -7.18 39.28 25.42
N SER A 830 -8.30 39.99 25.53
CA SER A 830 -8.38 41.29 26.21
C SER A 830 -8.07 41.21 27.71
N LYS A 831 -8.35 40.06 28.35
CA LYS A 831 -8.03 39.80 29.76
C LYS A 831 -6.60 39.30 30.01
N GLY A 832 -5.79 39.04 28.96
CA GLY A 832 -4.41 38.60 29.12
C GLY A 832 -4.22 37.20 29.70
N LEU A 833 -5.21 36.30 29.59
CA LEU A 833 -5.16 34.94 30.17
C LEU A 833 -4.10 34.00 29.56
N TYR A 834 -3.33 34.50 28.59
CA TYR A 834 -2.14 33.85 28.06
C TYR A 834 -0.93 33.91 29.02
N ALA A 835 -1.00 34.74 30.07
CA ALA A 835 0.00 34.77 31.14
C ALA A 835 0.05 33.43 31.90
N LEU A 836 1.25 32.92 32.15
CA LEU A 836 1.51 31.62 32.79
C LEU A 836 1.40 31.67 34.33
N ASP A 837 0.34 32.28 34.86
CA ASP A 837 0.12 32.43 36.30
C ASP A 837 -1.04 31.57 36.83
N ILE A 838 -0.98 31.21 38.12
CA ILE A 838 -1.97 30.30 38.75
C ILE A 838 -3.38 30.91 38.72
N TYR A 839 -3.49 32.22 38.93
CA TYR A 839 -4.75 32.96 38.83
C TYR A 839 -5.32 32.94 37.40
N SER A 840 -4.45 33.14 36.40
CA SER A 840 -4.80 33.07 34.98
C SER A 840 -5.32 31.68 34.57
N THR A 841 -4.69 30.60 35.04
CA THR A 841 -5.15 29.21 34.83
C THR A 841 -6.53 28.96 35.44
N ARG A 842 -6.76 29.41 36.68
CA ARG A 842 -8.06 29.25 37.35
C ARG A 842 -9.17 29.96 36.58
N ASP A 843 -8.93 31.21 36.21
CA ASP A 843 -9.91 32.02 35.51
C ASP A 843 -10.16 31.46 34.08
N ALA A 844 -9.13 30.95 33.39
CA ALA A 844 -9.27 30.26 32.10
C ALA A 844 -10.18 29.03 32.17
N LEU A 845 -10.08 28.23 33.24
CA LEU A 845 -10.94 27.06 33.45
C LEU A 845 -12.40 27.47 33.74
N ILE A 846 -12.63 28.52 34.52
CA ILE A 846 -13.98 29.04 34.82
C ILE A 846 -14.64 29.60 33.55
N PHE A 847 -13.93 30.46 32.82
CA PHE A 847 -14.38 31.01 31.54
C PHE A 847 -14.60 29.89 30.50
N GLY A 848 -13.71 28.90 30.43
CA GLY A 848 -13.86 27.73 29.56
C GLY A 848 -15.07 26.88 29.88
N ALA A 849 -15.35 26.61 31.15
CA ALA A 849 -16.53 25.85 31.59
C ALA A 849 -17.84 26.58 31.24
N MET A 850 -17.92 27.89 31.50
CA MET A 850 -19.08 28.70 31.10
C MET A 850 -19.29 28.72 29.58
N TYR A 851 -18.21 28.82 28.80
CA TYR A 851 -18.28 28.79 27.35
C TYR A 851 -18.71 27.42 26.80
N ILE A 852 -18.22 26.31 27.34
CA ILE A 852 -18.65 24.95 26.96
C ILE A 852 -20.14 24.76 27.28
N LEU A 853 -20.63 25.26 28.42
CA LEU A 853 -22.05 25.24 28.75
C LEU A 853 -22.88 26.08 27.78
N LEU A 854 -22.41 27.27 27.39
CA LEU A 854 -23.07 28.13 26.40
C LEU A 854 -23.16 27.44 25.02
N VAL A 855 -22.06 26.88 24.52
CA VAL A 855 -22.05 26.10 23.26
C VAL A 855 -23.00 24.91 23.35
N SER A 856 -22.99 24.19 24.48
CA SER A 856 -23.90 23.06 24.71
C SER A 856 -25.38 23.47 24.74
N TYR A 857 -25.69 24.64 25.29
CA TYR A 857 -27.05 25.19 25.31
C TYR A 857 -27.54 25.64 23.92
N LEU A 858 -26.66 26.28 23.13
CA LEU A 858 -26.94 26.72 21.77
C LEU A 858 -27.17 25.51 20.84
N GLU A 859 -26.34 24.48 20.95
CA GLU A 859 -26.38 23.30 20.09
C GLU A 859 -27.15 22.11 20.68
N ARG A 860 -27.97 22.35 21.72
CA ARG A 860 -28.70 21.29 22.45
C ARG A 860 -29.54 20.35 21.58
N LYS A 861 -30.12 20.84 20.48
CA LYS A 861 -30.89 20.00 19.54
C LYS A 861 -29.96 19.01 18.81
N SER A 862 -28.82 19.48 18.34
CA SER A 862 -27.79 18.71 17.66
C SER A 862 -27.19 17.65 18.59
N LEU A 863 -26.80 18.07 19.80
CA LEU A 863 -26.21 17.19 20.83
C LEU A 863 -27.19 16.10 21.32
N PHE A 864 -28.48 16.42 21.44
CA PHE A 864 -29.49 15.43 21.83
C PHE A 864 -29.63 14.28 20.82
N ILE A 865 -29.53 14.58 19.51
CA ILE A 865 -29.57 13.56 18.44
C ILE A 865 -28.35 12.64 18.51
N TYR A 866 -27.15 13.17 18.78
CA TYR A 866 -25.97 12.34 18.98
C TYR A 866 -26.08 11.47 20.25
N TYR A 867 -26.63 12.02 21.33
CA TYR A 867 -26.85 11.28 22.59
C TYR A 867 -27.85 10.12 22.42
N THR A 868 -28.97 10.31 21.73
CA THR A 868 -29.95 9.23 21.49
C THR A 868 -29.36 8.11 20.64
N LYS A 869 -28.68 8.43 19.53
CA LYS A 869 -27.96 7.44 18.70
C LYS A 869 -26.92 6.65 19.51
N ALA A 870 -26.10 7.32 20.31
CA ALA A 870 -25.11 6.66 21.17
C ALA A 870 -25.77 5.71 22.18
N ARG A 871 -26.90 6.12 22.79
CA ARG A 871 -27.66 5.32 23.76
C ARG A 871 -28.27 4.06 23.12
N GLU A 872 -28.74 4.14 21.87
CA GLU A 872 -29.27 2.99 21.13
C GLU A 872 -28.19 1.97 20.79
N LEU A 873 -27.01 2.43 20.34
CA LEU A 873 -25.85 1.57 20.07
C LEU A 873 -25.40 0.81 21.33
N VAL A 874 -25.39 1.45 22.49
CA VAL A 874 -25.05 0.80 23.77
C VAL A 874 -26.12 -0.23 24.19
N LYS A 875 -27.42 0.10 24.04
CA LYS A 875 -28.52 -0.84 24.34
C LYS A 875 -28.52 -2.09 23.46
N CYS A 876 -28.25 -1.94 22.16
CA CYS A 876 -28.19 -3.07 21.23
C CYS A 876 -27.01 -4.02 21.53
N LYS A 877 -25.99 -3.54 22.24
CA LYS A 877 -24.83 -4.34 22.69
C LYS A 877 -25.12 -5.11 23.98
N THR A 878 -26.00 -4.62 24.85
CA THR A 878 -26.38 -5.28 26.13
C THR A 878 -27.46 -6.36 25.98
N SER A 879 -28.25 -6.36 24.91
CA SER A 879 -29.32 -7.38 24.72
C SER A 879 -28.84 -8.72 24.14
N ARG A 880 -27.54 -8.88 23.85
CA ARG A 880 -26.96 -10.08 23.20
C ARG A 880 -26.17 -11.01 24.12
N THR A 881 -26.04 -10.72 25.41
CA THR A 881 -25.53 -11.71 26.39
C THR A 881 -26.65 -12.72 26.70
N PRO A 882 -26.49 -14.02 26.42
CA PRO A 882 -27.50 -15.01 26.75
C PRO A 882 -27.63 -15.08 28.28
N LYS A 883 -28.86 -14.91 28.79
CA LYS A 883 -29.16 -15.27 30.17
C LYS A 883 -29.02 -16.78 30.29
N SER A 884 -28.07 -17.25 31.09
CA SER A 884 -28.08 -18.63 31.55
C SER A 884 -29.34 -18.83 32.39
N LYS A 885 -30.38 -19.44 31.82
CA LYS A 885 -31.42 -20.07 32.61
C LYS A 885 -30.80 -21.31 33.24
N GLY A 886 -30.66 -21.30 34.56
CA GLY A 886 -30.58 -22.53 35.31
C GLY A 886 -31.99 -23.02 35.57
N GLU A 887 -32.22 -24.29 35.25
CA GLU A 887 -33.18 -25.24 35.83
C GLU A 887 -32.63 -26.63 35.51
#